data_AF-A0A0M1J9U7-F1
#
_entry.id   AF-A0A0M1J9U7-F1
#
_cell.length_a   1.000
_cell.length_b   1.000
_cell.length_c   1.000
_cell.angle_alpha   90.00
_cell.angle_beta   90.00
_cell.angle_gamma   90.00
#
_symmetry.space_group_name_H-M   'P 1'
#
loop_
_entity.id
_entity.type
_entity.pdbx_description
1 polymer ?
#
loop_
_entity_poly.entity_id
_entity_poly.type
_entity_poly.pdbx_seq_one_letter_code
_entity_poly.pdbx_strand_id
1 'polypeptide(L)'
;MTKPSPSLVQVLTATITQLLPTKPTAGNMAFIRCLPPSVSQSLAATPEFQIPDWEIAVVMDHADSQARAISTDQAVALREDKAKAILLLIEPQQTGSGMDGIYSAAREIAETELFDCACKIARNGLPKGGKTFADKAISKAKRVHNYIAPWQKLEYLCAAIGEDRQLLGTALTTLGLWPIKLEPTTKLDDAQLDVSASILEKLLPKYRGLTAENRVNSLCLPENEQAISDDLIQWLRKHDQAAPGAALAALQQQPQFWLQNLHPQFHQQALSQIELVSWLGRTQQPLKWSGLILGADTRLEFVIDKQQANSKKNTGLHVRWKVTPPNLAKGAAEYQIQIQAGNDILAEKSIIHTGAELQKTVFTVEDFEELDDNAKFEARVVIRALGDTPCEQESLDFILYFGERKETVKIKSSGKIYSSLIFAIVHLVTTRQDFDELITKITNGSTDVIDIDKKGYISCRWKGKLGRVFCPPLLSALHKDWQQRQGQLGRWRQTIRPDGVAVGPVEFISIPESDVTEILAQTSQAFSLWLQHSQGPLGMIYLDDKVLVDYINAAAKVWKNCDPQLALIQTLEVVSLTGARLGIIVLPTHPLRVAWQQSFDTLVKHHVFEEKISALQAQELLQHVTGSHCPAFLPGFDVNSCFIFADTLGPHAAALVAIDDPEPKATVALLASFLLNKEYDLAPSIGQATINVLATEIKRYLSLHPEYNRLQIHAIHSGDAMPVVRALGKAQLQDTNDNFDLDTPNERQELCYQLDLYSSENNELSGQFIANITERRRNGSTIDSEDYWLAEVVERPGGVILPKLQWFRRLALQPETPAHLALAFDLFTSKVECQPKTRLPSSGSLEVHGLLLVPNREFIATTDQFPYWCSFIPYDPVGEKHPVAKVLTIRQVRLHNILLDLTVQHLGGTVGTDWPVLITEVNAKRSLLLQNLHALCDWVITADRNAGVEYFDSPQGLPKLYDAYVIDCAPERDDLGFLQLITSTNRLEEIADLLGTILKAMASPIRRLNLTSTKVNCNAFSASILTYSRSARRSTFFSLSSNAGTSSNGIQNPCCKDNQVVVSSCAY
;
A
#
# COMPACT_ATOMS: atom_id res chain seq x y z
N MET A 1 -10.71 -47.08 20.66
CA MET A 1 -9.56 -46.32 20.13
C MET A 1 -9.19 -46.90 18.78
N THR A 2 -9.16 -46.09 17.73
CA THR A 2 -8.71 -46.50 16.39
C THR A 2 -7.19 -46.67 16.41
N LYS A 3 -6.69 -47.86 16.06
CA LYS A 3 -5.24 -48.13 15.97
C LYS A 3 -4.63 -47.15 14.94
N PRO A 4 -3.52 -46.45 15.25
CA PRO A 4 -2.87 -45.56 14.28
C PRO A 4 -2.45 -46.35 13.04
N SER A 5 -2.49 -45.71 11.87
CA SER A 5 -2.14 -46.40 10.62
C SER A 5 -0.67 -46.85 10.65
N PRO A 6 -0.33 -48.02 10.08
CA PRO A 6 1.05 -48.52 10.07
C PRO A 6 2.04 -47.50 9.49
N SER A 7 1.63 -46.77 8.45
CA SER A 7 2.43 -45.70 7.83
C SER A 7 2.69 -44.53 8.77
N LEU A 8 1.69 -44.11 9.56
CA LEU A 8 1.85 -43.04 10.55
C LEU A 8 2.83 -43.44 11.66
N VAL A 9 2.74 -44.68 12.15
CA VAL A 9 3.67 -45.22 13.15
C VAL A 9 5.08 -45.26 12.60
N GLN A 10 5.28 -45.73 11.37
CA GLN A 10 6.61 -45.77 10.72
C GLN A 10 7.21 -44.37 10.53
N VAL A 11 6.41 -43.41 10.04
CA VAL A 11 6.87 -42.03 9.84
C VAL A 11 7.25 -41.39 11.16
N LEU A 12 6.39 -41.45 12.18
CA LEU A 12 6.68 -40.87 13.50
C LEU A 12 7.87 -41.55 14.18
N THR A 13 8.01 -42.88 14.07
CA THR A 13 9.21 -43.59 14.55
C THR A 13 10.48 -43.08 13.87
N ALA A 14 10.47 -42.94 12.54
CA ALA A 14 11.62 -42.45 11.79
C ALA A 14 11.94 -40.98 12.11
N THR A 15 10.91 -40.14 12.21
CA THR A 15 11.04 -38.73 12.59
C THR A 15 11.67 -38.59 13.97
N ILE A 16 11.09 -39.24 14.98
CA ILE A 16 11.55 -39.12 16.36
C ILE A 16 12.96 -39.71 16.51
N THR A 17 13.26 -40.82 15.83
CA THR A 17 14.62 -41.38 15.80
C THR A 17 15.63 -40.43 15.16
N GLN A 18 15.23 -39.67 14.15
CA GLN A 18 16.08 -38.66 13.50
C GLN A 18 16.27 -37.41 14.36
N LEU A 19 15.23 -36.99 15.09
CA LEU A 19 15.27 -35.79 15.93
C LEU A 19 15.99 -36.05 17.27
N LEU A 20 15.92 -37.27 17.80
CA LEU A 20 16.62 -37.65 19.02
C LEU A 20 18.10 -37.99 18.77
N PRO A 21 18.98 -37.82 19.78
CA PRO A 21 20.36 -38.27 19.72
C PRO A 21 20.48 -39.76 19.38
N THR A 22 21.35 -40.10 18.42
CA THR A 22 21.58 -41.47 17.92
C THR A 22 22.27 -42.41 18.92
N LYS A 23 22.85 -41.87 20.00
CA LYS A 23 23.41 -42.62 21.14
C LYS A 23 22.98 -41.95 22.43
N PRO A 24 21.81 -42.29 22.99
CA PRO A 24 21.35 -41.66 24.22
C PRO A 24 22.21 -42.10 25.41
N THR A 25 22.46 -41.17 26.32
CA THR A 25 23.07 -41.44 27.63
C THR A 25 22.00 -41.58 28.70
N ALA A 26 22.29 -42.32 29.78
CA ALA A 26 21.41 -42.41 30.94
C ALA A 26 21.06 -41.01 31.46
N GLY A 27 19.76 -40.74 31.66
CA GLY A 27 19.25 -39.44 32.09
C GLY A 27 18.83 -38.49 30.96
N ASN A 28 18.98 -38.88 29.69
CA ASN A 28 18.43 -38.10 28.59
C ASN A 28 16.90 -38.18 28.58
N MET A 29 16.23 -37.03 28.64
CA MET A 29 14.77 -36.95 28.64
C MET A 29 14.30 -36.02 27.54
N ALA A 30 13.31 -36.46 26.77
CA ALA A 30 12.66 -35.65 25.75
C ALA A 30 11.13 -35.77 25.87
N PHE A 31 10.40 -34.79 25.37
CA PHE A 31 8.93 -34.86 25.36
C PHE A 31 8.30 -34.25 24.11
N ILE A 32 7.07 -34.71 23.83
CA ILE A 32 6.19 -34.21 22.77
C ILE A 32 4.82 -33.91 23.41
N ARG A 33 4.29 -32.71 23.19
CA ARG A 33 2.97 -32.30 23.72
C ARG A 33 1.99 -31.78 22.68
N CYS A 34 2.39 -31.74 21.41
CA CYS A 34 1.59 -31.23 20.29
C CYS A 34 0.76 -32.33 19.58
N LEU A 35 0.83 -33.58 20.04
CA LEU A 35 0.07 -34.69 19.47
C LEU A 35 -1.35 -34.75 20.05
N PRO A 36 -2.38 -35.06 19.25
CA PRO A 36 -3.73 -35.24 19.76
C PRO A 36 -3.80 -36.33 20.87
N PRO A 37 -4.60 -36.14 21.93
CA PRO A 37 -4.73 -37.09 23.04
C PRO A 37 -4.91 -38.55 22.62
N SER A 38 -5.88 -38.80 21.73
CA SER A 38 -6.19 -40.14 21.23
C SER A 38 -5.04 -40.77 20.47
N VAL A 39 -4.20 -39.96 19.83
CA VAL A 39 -3.02 -40.41 19.08
C VAL A 39 -1.88 -40.73 20.02
N SER A 40 -1.56 -39.86 20.98
CA SER A 40 -0.51 -40.09 21.98
C SER A 40 -0.74 -41.39 22.74
N GLN A 41 -1.98 -41.62 23.18
CA GLN A 41 -2.38 -42.84 23.89
C GLN A 41 -2.31 -44.07 23.00
N SER A 42 -2.86 -44.01 21.78
CA SER A 42 -2.86 -45.17 20.87
C SER A 42 -1.46 -45.50 20.34
N LEU A 43 -0.60 -44.50 20.13
CA LEU A 43 0.79 -44.65 19.71
C LEU A 43 1.63 -45.27 20.84
N ALA A 44 1.44 -44.80 22.08
CA ALA A 44 2.03 -45.42 23.25
C ALA A 44 1.53 -46.85 23.48
N ALA A 45 0.29 -47.21 23.17
CA ALA A 45 -0.18 -48.59 23.25
C ALA A 45 0.29 -49.50 22.09
N THR A 46 0.88 -48.94 21.02
CA THR A 46 1.28 -49.69 19.81
C THR A 46 2.65 -50.36 19.99
N PRO A 47 2.76 -51.71 20.00
CA PRO A 47 4.02 -52.42 20.23
C PRO A 47 5.11 -52.14 19.18
N GLU A 48 4.71 -51.81 17.95
CA GLU A 48 5.59 -51.50 16.82
C GLU A 48 6.19 -50.08 16.91
N PHE A 49 5.66 -49.21 17.77
CA PHE A 49 6.25 -47.90 18.06
C PHE A 49 7.37 -48.06 19.09
N GLN A 50 8.60 -48.21 18.59
CA GLN A 50 9.82 -48.33 19.38
C GLN A 50 10.88 -47.38 18.82
N ILE A 51 11.56 -46.66 19.70
CA ILE A 51 12.69 -45.81 19.37
C ILE A 51 13.95 -46.52 19.91
N PRO A 52 14.95 -46.82 19.08
CA PRO A 52 16.16 -47.52 19.52
C PRO A 52 16.80 -46.83 20.73
N ASP A 53 17.11 -47.58 21.79
CA ASP A 53 17.76 -47.10 23.02
C ASP A 53 16.98 -46.05 23.86
N TRP A 54 15.69 -45.81 23.56
CA TRP A 54 14.80 -44.93 24.33
C TRP A 54 13.59 -45.67 24.88
N GLU A 55 13.28 -45.48 26.16
CA GLU A 55 11.98 -45.88 26.72
C GLU A 55 10.90 -44.86 26.34
N ILE A 56 9.66 -45.31 26.17
CA ILE A 56 8.54 -44.47 25.74
C ILE A 56 7.44 -44.59 26.79
N ALA A 57 6.92 -43.45 27.24
CA ALA A 57 5.75 -43.43 28.10
C ALA A 57 4.81 -42.28 27.71
N VAL A 58 3.50 -42.48 27.88
CA VAL A 58 2.49 -41.42 27.79
C VAL A 58 2.15 -40.94 29.21
N VAL A 59 2.12 -39.63 29.43
CA VAL A 59 1.82 -39.05 30.75
C VAL A 59 0.35 -38.69 30.81
N MET A 60 -0.37 -39.31 31.75
CA MET A 60 -1.80 -39.18 31.97
C MET A 60 -2.14 -39.07 33.47
N ASP A 61 -3.43 -39.00 33.79
CA ASP A 61 -3.95 -38.97 35.17
C ASP A 61 -3.88 -40.33 35.89
N HIS A 62 -3.88 -41.45 35.15
CA HIS A 62 -3.75 -42.80 35.68
C HIS A 62 -2.61 -43.59 35.01
N ALA A 63 -2.03 -44.54 35.76
CA ALA A 63 -0.97 -45.42 35.26
C ALA A 63 -1.56 -46.71 34.68
N ASP A 64 -1.11 -47.09 33.49
CA ASP A 64 -1.44 -48.37 32.85
C ASP A 64 -0.21 -48.93 32.13
N SER A 65 0.30 -50.04 32.67
CA SER A 65 1.46 -50.75 32.13
C SER A 65 1.25 -51.30 30.71
N GLN A 66 0.01 -51.64 30.32
CA GLN A 66 -0.27 -52.16 28.97
C GLN A 66 -0.30 -51.05 27.93
N ALA A 67 -0.64 -49.82 28.33
CA ALA A 67 -0.68 -48.64 27.46
C ALA A 67 0.62 -47.81 27.49
N ARG A 68 1.66 -48.26 28.20
CA ARG A 68 2.86 -47.45 28.55
C ARG A 68 2.47 -46.10 29.19
N ALA A 69 1.36 -46.05 29.94
CA ALA A 69 0.85 -44.85 30.59
C ALA A 69 1.39 -44.71 32.02
N ILE A 70 1.86 -43.52 32.36
CA ILE A 70 2.40 -43.19 33.68
C ILE A 70 1.74 -41.92 34.23
N SER A 71 1.64 -41.84 35.55
CA SER A 71 1.15 -40.63 36.24
C SER A 71 2.17 -39.49 36.20
N THR A 72 1.70 -38.27 36.45
CA THR A 72 2.57 -37.08 36.59
C THR A 72 3.67 -37.30 37.63
N ASP A 73 3.35 -37.88 38.79
CA ASP A 73 4.33 -38.14 39.86
C ASP A 73 5.40 -39.17 39.44
N GLN A 74 5.00 -40.19 38.67
CA GLN A 74 5.93 -41.19 38.13
C GLN A 74 6.84 -40.59 37.06
N ALA A 75 6.33 -39.70 36.21
CA ALA A 75 7.15 -39.00 35.23
C ALA A 75 8.24 -38.13 35.90
N VAL A 76 7.89 -37.47 37.01
CA VAL A 76 8.84 -36.69 37.83
C VAL A 76 9.85 -37.61 38.51
N ALA A 77 9.44 -38.73 39.08
CA ALA A 77 10.36 -39.70 39.69
C ALA A 77 11.37 -40.26 38.67
N LEU A 78 10.94 -40.54 37.43
CA LEU A 78 11.82 -40.99 36.35
C LEU A 78 12.84 -39.93 35.92
N ARG A 79 12.48 -38.64 36.01
CA ARG A 79 13.42 -37.52 35.80
C ARG A 79 14.51 -37.48 36.86
N GLU A 80 14.19 -37.83 38.11
CA GLU A 80 15.13 -37.83 39.23
C GLU A 80 16.06 -39.04 39.22
N ASP A 81 15.52 -40.22 38.90
CA ASP A 81 16.26 -41.49 38.86
C ASP A 81 17.35 -41.50 37.77
N LYS A 82 17.06 -40.91 36.60
CA LYS A 82 18.01 -40.77 35.46
C LYS A 82 18.67 -42.08 35.01
N ALA A 83 18.08 -43.23 35.35
CA ALA A 83 18.69 -44.53 35.07
C ALA A 83 18.76 -44.86 33.56
N LYS A 84 17.82 -44.34 32.77
CA LYS A 84 17.68 -44.61 31.32
C LYS A 84 17.29 -43.35 30.55
N ALA A 85 17.31 -43.43 29.23
CA ALA A 85 16.79 -42.38 28.36
C ALA A 85 15.31 -42.61 28.07
N ILE A 86 14.50 -41.55 28.16
CA ILE A 86 13.04 -41.65 28.08
C ILE A 86 12.41 -40.53 27.24
N LEU A 87 11.47 -40.91 26.39
CA LEU A 87 10.60 -40.04 25.61
C LEU A 87 9.19 -40.04 26.22
N LEU A 88 8.71 -38.85 26.57
CA LEU A 88 7.39 -38.63 27.15
C LEU A 88 6.42 -38.07 26.10
N LEU A 89 5.29 -38.74 25.89
CA LEU A 89 4.15 -38.18 25.16
C LEU A 89 3.23 -37.54 26.21
N ILE A 90 3.16 -36.22 26.24
CA ILE A 90 2.47 -35.47 27.29
C ILE A 90 1.12 -35.00 26.77
N GLU A 91 0.07 -35.26 27.54
CA GLU A 91 -1.27 -34.70 27.30
C GLU A 91 -1.53 -33.52 28.25
N PRO A 92 -1.39 -32.26 27.78
CA PRO A 92 -1.38 -31.09 28.68
C PRO A 92 -2.66 -30.93 29.51
N GLN A 93 -3.80 -31.40 29.00
CA GLN A 93 -5.11 -31.28 29.64
C GLN A 93 -5.33 -32.31 30.76
N GLN A 94 -4.51 -33.38 30.82
CA GLN A 94 -4.62 -34.46 31.80
C GLN A 94 -3.40 -34.54 32.74
N THR A 95 -2.44 -33.63 32.62
CA THR A 95 -1.23 -33.59 33.45
C THR A 95 -1.34 -32.56 34.59
N GLY A 96 -0.88 -32.92 35.78
CA GLY A 96 -0.93 -32.07 36.97
C GLY A 96 0.21 -31.03 37.06
N SER A 97 0.16 -30.17 38.09
CA SER A 97 1.09 -29.05 38.32
C SER A 97 2.57 -29.44 38.55
N GLY A 98 2.90 -30.74 38.62
CA GLY A 98 4.28 -31.23 38.79
C GLY A 98 5.15 -31.20 37.53
N MET A 99 4.58 -30.91 36.35
CA MET A 99 5.27 -31.01 35.06
C MET A 99 6.25 -29.88 34.75
N ASP A 100 6.20 -28.75 35.46
CA ASP A 100 7.08 -27.58 35.24
C ASP A 100 8.58 -27.94 35.34
N GLY A 101 8.90 -28.89 36.21
CA GLY A 101 10.25 -29.44 36.33
C GLY A 101 10.71 -30.19 35.07
N ILE A 102 9.80 -30.89 34.38
CA ILE A 102 10.09 -31.61 33.14
C ILE A 102 10.19 -30.62 31.98
N TYR A 103 9.25 -29.68 31.85
CA TYR A 103 9.27 -28.68 30.77
C TYR A 103 10.55 -27.83 30.77
N SER A 104 11.11 -27.54 31.95
CA SER A 104 12.33 -26.75 32.09
C SER A 104 13.63 -27.53 31.86
N ALA A 105 13.63 -28.86 32.00
CA ALA A 105 14.87 -29.66 32.05
C ALA A 105 14.98 -30.75 30.98
N ALA A 106 13.87 -31.15 30.36
CA ALA A 106 13.85 -32.11 29.25
C ALA A 106 13.85 -31.39 27.91
N ARG A 107 14.32 -32.05 26.86
CA ARG A 107 14.24 -31.51 25.49
C ARG A 107 12.82 -31.61 24.97
N GLU A 108 12.18 -30.47 24.70
CA GLU A 108 10.96 -30.46 23.90
C GLU A 108 11.30 -30.76 22.44
N ILE A 109 10.59 -31.70 21.82
CA ILE A 109 10.51 -31.76 20.36
C ILE A 109 9.34 -30.86 19.97
N ALA A 110 9.68 -29.67 19.48
CA ALA A 110 8.70 -28.63 19.18
C ALA A 110 7.78 -29.04 18.01
N GLU A 111 6.59 -28.45 17.96
CA GLU A 111 5.59 -28.74 16.93
C GLU A 111 6.13 -28.59 15.51
N THR A 112 6.78 -27.46 15.22
CA THR A 112 7.38 -27.19 13.91
C THR A 112 8.46 -28.19 13.55
N GLU A 113 9.36 -28.50 14.50
CA GLU A 113 10.45 -29.48 14.33
C GLU A 113 9.91 -30.88 14.01
N LEU A 114 8.88 -31.32 14.76
CA LEU A 114 8.23 -32.61 14.57
C LEU A 114 7.56 -32.69 13.20
N PHE A 115 6.70 -31.73 12.87
CA PHE A 115 5.88 -31.81 11.65
C PHE A 115 6.64 -31.52 10.37
N ASP A 116 7.65 -30.66 10.38
CA ASP A 116 8.48 -30.42 9.19
C ASP A 116 9.29 -31.67 8.85
N CYS A 117 9.87 -32.32 9.86
CA CYS A 117 10.61 -33.57 9.66
C CYS A 117 9.65 -34.70 9.25
N ALA A 118 8.53 -34.89 9.95
CA ALA A 118 7.54 -35.92 9.64
C ALA A 118 6.92 -35.76 8.25
N CYS A 119 6.50 -34.56 7.87
CA CYS A 119 5.96 -34.29 6.54
C CYS A 119 7.00 -34.55 5.45
N LYS A 120 8.29 -34.24 5.70
CA LYS A 120 9.37 -34.48 4.73
C LYS A 120 9.62 -35.97 4.52
N ILE A 121 9.62 -36.77 5.60
CA ILE A 121 9.74 -38.23 5.55
C ILE A 121 8.52 -38.83 4.84
N ALA A 122 7.30 -38.45 5.23
CA ALA A 122 6.06 -38.94 4.62
C ALA A 122 5.99 -38.60 3.12
N ARG A 123 6.33 -37.36 2.75
CA ARG A 123 6.39 -36.92 1.34
C ARG A 123 7.38 -37.73 0.51
N ASN A 124 8.44 -38.26 1.11
CA ASN A 124 9.40 -39.09 0.41
C ASN A 124 8.91 -40.53 0.18
N GLY A 125 7.96 -41.01 0.98
CA GLY A 125 7.31 -42.32 0.82
C GLY A 125 6.15 -42.34 -0.19
N LEU A 126 5.80 -41.19 -0.79
CA LEU A 126 4.73 -41.10 -1.80
C LEU A 126 5.12 -41.81 -3.12
N PRO A 127 4.14 -42.35 -3.88
CA PRO A 127 4.40 -43.02 -5.15
C PRO A 127 5.05 -42.09 -6.18
N LYS A 128 5.75 -42.67 -7.17
CA LYS A 128 6.43 -41.90 -8.23
C LYS A 128 5.46 -40.96 -8.95
N GLY A 129 5.77 -39.66 -8.95
CA GLY A 129 4.94 -38.59 -9.51
C GLY A 129 3.89 -38.00 -8.55
N GLY A 130 3.67 -38.61 -7.38
CA GLY A 130 2.66 -38.17 -6.40
C GLY A 130 3.05 -36.95 -5.56
N LYS A 131 4.34 -36.61 -5.47
CA LYS A 131 4.82 -35.49 -4.62
C LYS A 131 4.24 -34.15 -5.07
N THR A 132 4.27 -33.87 -6.37
CA THR A 132 3.75 -32.61 -6.94
C THR A 132 2.24 -32.49 -6.78
N PHE A 133 1.52 -33.60 -6.97
CA PHE A 133 0.08 -33.67 -6.77
C PHE A 133 -0.29 -33.43 -5.30
N ALA A 134 0.43 -34.06 -4.36
CA ALA A 134 0.23 -33.87 -2.93
C ALA A 134 0.51 -32.43 -2.48
N ASP A 135 1.60 -31.81 -2.96
CA ASP A 135 1.93 -30.41 -2.64
C ASP A 135 0.84 -29.45 -3.16
N LYS A 136 0.32 -29.71 -4.36
CA LYS A 136 -0.79 -28.93 -4.94
C LYS A 136 -2.11 -29.15 -4.21
N ALA A 137 -2.42 -30.38 -3.80
CA ALA A 137 -3.60 -30.68 -2.99
C ALA A 137 -3.58 -29.95 -1.65
N ILE A 138 -2.44 -29.95 -0.94
CA ILE A 138 -2.25 -29.19 0.30
C ILE A 138 -2.40 -27.69 0.04
N SER A 139 -1.80 -27.18 -1.04
CA SER A 139 -1.90 -25.76 -1.40
C SER A 139 -3.34 -25.34 -1.75
N LYS A 140 -4.09 -26.21 -2.44
CA LYS A 140 -5.49 -25.99 -2.79
C LYS A 140 -6.38 -26.03 -1.54
N ALA A 141 -6.21 -27.02 -0.68
CA ALA A 141 -6.95 -27.11 0.58
C ALA A 141 -6.71 -25.88 1.48
N LYS A 142 -5.48 -25.34 1.51
CA LYS A 142 -5.19 -24.08 2.23
C LYS A 142 -5.99 -22.91 1.68
N ARG A 143 -6.15 -22.81 0.36
CA ARG A 143 -6.97 -21.74 -0.25
C ARG A 143 -8.46 -21.87 0.06
N VAL A 144 -8.97 -23.09 0.22
CA VAL A 144 -10.40 -23.36 0.49
C VAL A 144 -10.74 -23.16 1.97
N HIS A 145 -9.85 -23.60 2.87
CA HIS A 145 -10.09 -23.58 4.31
C HIS A 145 -9.41 -22.41 5.03
N ASN A 146 -8.67 -21.57 4.29
CA ASN A 146 -7.69 -20.59 4.75
C ASN A 146 -6.50 -21.27 5.49
N TYR A 147 -6.79 -22.11 6.48
CA TYR A 147 -5.82 -22.83 7.31
C TYR A 147 -5.83 -24.35 7.11
N ILE A 148 -4.67 -25.00 7.27
CA ILE A 148 -4.56 -26.45 7.47
C ILE A 148 -3.64 -26.73 8.65
N ALA A 149 -4.15 -27.47 9.63
CA ALA A 149 -3.37 -27.88 10.80
C ALA A 149 -2.17 -28.78 10.40
N PRO A 150 -0.99 -28.63 11.03
CA PRO A 150 0.18 -29.47 10.76
C PRO A 150 -0.10 -30.98 10.87
N TRP A 151 -0.93 -31.38 11.85
CA TRP A 151 -1.38 -32.76 12.03
C TRP A 151 -2.19 -33.27 10.83
N GLN A 152 -3.14 -32.47 10.34
CA GLN A 152 -4.00 -32.82 9.20
C GLN A 152 -3.20 -33.01 7.90
N LYS A 153 -2.17 -32.17 7.71
CA LYS A 153 -1.20 -32.31 6.61
C LYS A 153 -0.41 -33.61 6.72
N LEU A 154 0.07 -33.95 7.92
CA LEU A 154 0.82 -35.20 8.15
C LEU A 154 -0.06 -36.43 7.92
N GLU A 155 -1.30 -36.40 8.40
CA GLU A 155 -2.28 -37.48 8.26
C GLU A 155 -2.60 -37.76 6.78
N TYR A 156 -2.81 -36.71 5.98
CA TYR A 156 -2.95 -36.82 4.52
C TYR A 156 -1.74 -37.52 3.88
N LEU A 157 -0.54 -37.01 4.16
CA LEU A 157 0.67 -37.55 3.56
C LEU A 157 0.89 -39.01 3.96
N CYS A 158 0.63 -39.37 5.22
CA CYS A 158 0.77 -40.74 5.70
C CYS A 158 -0.28 -41.69 5.10
N ALA A 159 -1.53 -41.23 4.93
CA ALA A 159 -2.59 -42.00 4.28
C ALA A 159 -2.31 -42.23 2.78
N ALA A 160 -1.51 -41.36 2.16
CA ALA A 160 -1.12 -41.45 0.76
C ALA A 160 0.19 -42.24 0.50
N ILE A 161 0.84 -42.80 1.54
CA ILE A 161 2.04 -43.64 1.40
C ILE A 161 1.65 -45.03 0.86
N GLY A 162 2.25 -45.42 -0.26
CA GLY A 162 2.06 -46.72 -0.90
C GLY A 162 2.40 -46.71 -2.38
N GLU A 163 2.38 -47.87 -3.03
CA GLU A 163 2.59 -47.98 -4.49
C GLU A 163 1.32 -47.61 -5.29
N ASP A 164 0.15 -47.73 -4.66
CA ASP A 164 -1.14 -47.42 -5.26
C ASP A 164 -1.43 -45.91 -5.24
N ARG A 165 -1.58 -45.33 -6.42
CA ARG A 165 -1.91 -43.90 -6.60
C ARG A 165 -3.33 -43.57 -6.14
N GLN A 166 -4.24 -44.54 -6.04
CA GLN A 166 -5.59 -44.32 -5.55
C GLN A 166 -5.61 -43.80 -4.10
N LEU A 167 -4.58 -44.12 -3.32
CA LEU A 167 -4.41 -43.61 -1.95
C LEU A 167 -4.30 -42.08 -1.90
N LEU A 168 -3.64 -41.44 -2.88
CA LEU A 168 -3.54 -39.98 -2.97
C LEU A 168 -4.92 -39.32 -3.11
N GLY A 169 -5.78 -39.89 -3.95
CA GLY A 169 -7.10 -39.35 -4.24
C GLY A 169 -8.13 -39.65 -3.14
N THR A 170 -8.00 -40.80 -2.48
CA THR A 170 -8.85 -41.18 -1.34
C THR A 170 -8.54 -40.32 -0.10
N ALA A 171 -7.25 -40.07 0.15
CA ALA A 171 -6.78 -39.29 1.29
C ALA A 171 -7.17 -37.80 1.22
N LEU A 172 -7.58 -37.25 0.07
CA LEU A 172 -8.01 -35.85 -0.06
C LEU A 172 -9.12 -35.45 0.93
N THR A 173 -9.93 -36.41 1.35
CA THR A 173 -10.94 -36.21 2.41
C THR A 173 -10.34 -35.72 3.73
N THR A 174 -9.11 -36.10 4.08
CA THR A 174 -8.44 -35.62 5.29
C THR A 174 -8.00 -34.16 5.18
N LEU A 175 -7.76 -33.65 3.97
CA LEU A 175 -7.50 -32.22 3.71
C LEU A 175 -8.79 -31.39 3.59
N GLY A 176 -9.95 -32.01 3.77
CA GLY A 176 -11.22 -31.32 3.55
C GLY A 176 -11.51 -31.09 2.06
N LEU A 177 -11.07 -31.98 1.16
CA LEU A 177 -11.35 -31.93 -0.28
C LEU A 177 -12.20 -33.15 -0.70
N TRP A 178 -12.89 -33.06 -1.84
CA TRP A 178 -13.69 -34.17 -2.36
C TRP A 178 -12.79 -35.29 -2.93
N PRO A 179 -13.06 -36.58 -2.65
CA PRO A 179 -12.21 -37.67 -3.10
C PRO A 179 -12.19 -37.83 -4.61
N ILE A 180 -11.03 -38.22 -5.15
CA ILE A 180 -10.79 -38.41 -6.59
C ILE A 180 -10.38 -39.87 -6.82
N LYS A 181 -10.98 -40.53 -7.82
CA LYS A 181 -10.52 -41.84 -8.26
C LYS A 181 -9.34 -41.67 -9.21
N LEU A 182 -8.17 -42.14 -8.78
CA LEU A 182 -6.94 -42.07 -9.56
C LEU A 182 -6.59 -43.47 -10.08
N GLU A 183 -6.69 -43.67 -11.39
CA GLU A 183 -6.33 -44.95 -12.03
C GLU A 183 -4.80 -45.12 -12.09
N PRO A 184 -4.25 -46.35 -11.90
CA PRO A 184 -2.82 -46.59 -11.76
C PRO A 184 -1.95 -46.10 -12.94
N THR A 185 -2.50 -46.14 -14.17
CA THR A 185 -1.81 -45.82 -15.42
C THR A 185 -2.02 -44.39 -15.92
N THR A 186 -2.91 -43.62 -15.30
CA THR A 186 -3.30 -42.28 -15.78
C THR A 186 -2.34 -41.23 -15.22
N LYS A 187 -2.05 -40.19 -16.03
CA LYS A 187 -1.24 -39.05 -15.61
C LYS A 187 -2.03 -38.25 -14.56
N LEU A 188 -1.40 -37.92 -13.44
CA LEU A 188 -1.99 -37.06 -12.41
C LEU A 188 -2.26 -35.68 -13.02
N ASP A 189 -3.51 -35.28 -13.05
CA ASP A 189 -3.98 -33.99 -13.55
C ASP A 189 -4.40 -33.11 -12.38
N ASP A 190 -3.65 -32.03 -12.16
CA ASP A 190 -3.87 -31.15 -11.03
C ASP A 190 -5.15 -30.31 -11.19
N ALA A 191 -5.69 -30.15 -12.40
CA ALA A 191 -6.97 -29.46 -12.63
C ALA A 191 -8.16 -30.19 -11.96
N GLN A 192 -8.01 -31.48 -11.68
CA GLN A 192 -9.03 -32.26 -10.97
C GLN A 192 -9.17 -31.82 -9.50
N LEU A 193 -8.15 -31.19 -8.91
CA LEU A 193 -8.22 -30.62 -7.56
C LEU A 193 -9.14 -29.38 -7.51
N ASP A 194 -9.23 -28.62 -8.60
CA ASP A 194 -10.15 -27.47 -8.72
C ASP A 194 -11.61 -27.93 -8.75
N VAL A 195 -11.87 -29.00 -9.50
CA VAL A 195 -13.19 -29.64 -9.56
C VAL A 195 -13.56 -30.28 -8.21
N SER A 196 -12.59 -30.93 -7.54
CA SER A 196 -12.78 -31.50 -6.20
C SER A 196 -13.17 -30.44 -5.16
N ALA A 197 -12.50 -29.28 -5.14
CA ALA A 197 -12.87 -28.17 -4.26
C ALA A 197 -14.27 -27.60 -4.60
N SER A 198 -14.57 -27.46 -5.89
CA SER A 198 -15.86 -26.93 -6.36
C SER A 198 -17.05 -27.85 -6.00
N ILE A 199 -16.87 -29.18 -6.07
CA ILE A 199 -17.91 -30.14 -5.64
C ILE A 199 -18.18 -29.97 -4.14
N LEU A 200 -17.13 -29.83 -3.33
CA LEU A 200 -17.27 -29.65 -1.89
C LEU A 200 -18.10 -28.41 -1.56
N GLU A 201 -17.80 -27.26 -2.15
CA GLU A 201 -18.53 -26.01 -1.90
C GLU A 201 -20.00 -26.12 -2.30
N LYS A 202 -20.28 -26.81 -3.40
CA LYS A 202 -21.64 -27.01 -3.91
C LYS A 202 -22.47 -28.01 -3.09
N LEU A 203 -21.86 -29.10 -2.63
CA LEU A 203 -22.57 -30.17 -1.92
C LEU A 203 -22.57 -30.02 -0.39
N LEU A 204 -21.49 -29.49 0.18
CA LEU A 204 -21.29 -29.31 1.62
C LEU A 204 -20.87 -27.85 1.94
N PRO A 205 -21.68 -26.83 1.57
CA PRO A 205 -21.37 -25.43 1.84
C PRO A 205 -21.28 -25.13 3.34
N LYS A 206 -20.50 -24.10 3.70
CA LYS A 206 -20.39 -23.60 5.09
C LYS A 206 -21.75 -23.19 5.68
N TYR A 207 -22.66 -22.68 4.85
CA TYR A 207 -24.04 -22.34 5.24
C TYR A 207 -25.04 -23.23 4.48
N ARG A 208 -25.78 -24.07 5.21
CA ARG A 208 -26.75 -25.03 4.65
C ARG A 208 -28.12 -24.40 4.43
N GLY A 209 -28.21 -23.47 3.48
CA GLY A 209 -29.47 -22.82 3.08
C GLY A 209 -30.24 -23.53 1.95
N LEU A 210 -29.57 -24.40 1.20
CA LEU A 210 -30.13 -25.10 0.04
C LEU A 210 -30.48 -26.56 0.38
N THR A 211 -31.58 -27.06 -0.18
CA THR A 211 -31.96 -28.48 -0.04
C THR A 211 -30.95 -29.40 -0.74
N ALA A 212 -30.92 -30.68 -0.36
CA ALA A 212 -29.99 -31.66 -0.95
C ALA A 212 -30.17 -31.78 -2.47
N GLU A 213 -31.40 -31.65 -2.97
CA GLU A 213 -31.74 -31.72 -4.39
C GLU A 213 -31.16 -30.52 -5.15
N ASN A 214 -31.29 -29.31 -4.59
CA ASN A 214 -30.73 -28.11 -5.22
C ASN A 214 -29.20 -28.13 -5.23
N ARG A 215 -28.58 -28.70 -4.19
CA ARG A 215 -27.13 -28.90 -4.12
C ARG A 215 -26.64 -29.88 -5.19
N VAL A 216 -27.30 -31.04 -5.35
CA VAL A 216 -26.92 -32.01 -6.39
C VAL A 216 -27.20 -31.50 -7.81
N ASN A 217 -28.32 -30.80 -8.01
CA ASN A 217 -28.65 -30.17 -9.29
C ASN A 217 -27.58 -29.15 -9.74
N SER A 218 -26.90 -28.50 -8.80
CA SER A 218 -25.82 -27.55 -9.10
C SER A 218 -24.56 -28.18 -9.71
N LEU A 219 -24.45 -29.52 -9.68
CA LEU A 219 -23.37 -30.25 -10.31
C LEU A 219 -23.57 -30.47 -11.81
N CYS A 220 -24.79 -30.25 -12.33
CA CYS A 220 -25.16 -30.46 -13.73
C CYS A 220 -24.78 -31.87 -14.23
N LEU A 221 -25.16 -32.92 -13.49
CA LEU A 221 -24.90 -34.31 -13.89
C LEU A 221 -25.68 -34.67 -15.17
N PRO A 222 -25.12 -35.50 -16.06
CA PRO A 222 -25.79 -35.87 -17.30
C PRO A 222 -27.00 -36.80 -17.05
N GLU A 223 -27.95 -36.82 -17.99
CA GLU A 223 -29.22 -37.59 -17.85
C GLU A 223 -29.00 -39.09 -17.63
N ASN A 224 -27.88 -39.65 -18.08
CA ASN A 224 -27.51 -41.06 -17.88
C ASN A 224 -26.99 -41.38 -16.46
N GLU A 225 -26.79 -40.38 -15.59
CA GLU A 225 -26.32 -40.54 -14.20
C GLU A 225 -27.41 -40.25 -13.15
N GLN A 226 -28.68 -40.25 -13.57
CA GLN A 226 -29.81 -39.89 -12.70
C GLN A 226 -29.98 -40.80 -11.48
N ALA A 227 -29.65 -42.09 -11.60
CA ALA A 227 -29.63 -43.02 -10.46
C ALA A 227 -28.56 -42.65 -9.41
N ILE A 228 -27.38 -42.21 -9.84
CA ILE A 228 -26.30 -41.76 -8.94
C ILE A 228 -26.67 -40.44 -8.27
N SER A 229 -27.37 -39.55 -8.99
CA SER A 229 -27.93 -38.30 -8.46
C SER A 229 -28.90 -38.56 -7.31
N ASP A 230 -29.84 -39.49 -7.47
CA ASP A 230 -30.81 -39.84 -6.43
C ASP A 230 -30.14 -40.44 -5.18
N ASP A 231 -29.15 -41.32 -5.38
CA ASP A 231 -28.35 -41.89 -4.30
C ASP A 231 -27.53 -40.83 -3.56
N LEU A 232 -26.97 -39.85 -4.28
CA LEU A 232 -26.21 -38.74 -3.69
C LEU A 232 -27.12 -37.80 -2.88
N ILE A 233 -28.35 -37.54 -3.34
CA ILE A 233 -29.36 -36.77 -2.60
C ILE A 233 -29.73 -37.49 -1.30
N GLN A 234 -29.97 -38.80 -1.35
CA GLN A 234 -30.27 -39.59 -0.15
C GLN A 234 -29.10 -39.60 0.83
N TRP A 235 -27.87 -39.72 0.31
CA TRP A 235 -26.66 -39.68 1.12
C TRP A 235 -26.49 -38.32 1.81
N LEU A 236 -26.70 -37.21 1.10
CA LEU A 236 -26.64 -35.85 1.66
C LEU A 236 -27.70 -35.63 2.74
N ARG A 237 -28.95 -36.05 2.50
CA ARG A 237 -30.02 -35.97 3.52
C ARG A 237 -29.65 -36.71 4.80
N LYS A 238 -29.05 -37.90 4.68
CA LYS A 238 -28.61 -38.73 5.82
C LYS A 238 -27.48 -38.07 6.63
N HIS A 239 -26.63 -37.27 5.99
CA HIS A 239 -25.48 -36.61 6.62
C HIS A 239 -25.66 -35.09 6.77
N ASP A 240 -26.87 -34.56 6.55
CA ASP A 240 -27.14 -33.11 6.55
C ASP A 240 -27.05 -32.45 7.92
N GLN A 241 -26.96 -33.25 8.99
CA GLN A 241 -26.71 -32.80 10.36
C GLN A 241 -25.28 -33.10 10.84
N ALA A 242 -24.50 -33.85 10.06
CA ALA A 242 -23.12 -34.18 10.41
C ALA A 242 -22.19 -32.99 10.15
N ALA A 243 -21.12 -32.87 10.94
CA ALA A 243 -20.04 -31.92 10.66
C ALA A 243 -19.39 -32.25 9.30
N PRO A 244 -18.94 -31.25 8.50
CA PRO A 244 -18.37 -31.47 7.18
C PRO A 244 -17.26 -32.53 7.13
N GLY A 245 -16.36 -32.55 8.13
CA GLY A 245 -15.32 -33.57 8.22
C GLY A 245 -15.85 -35.00 8.44
N ALA A 246 -16.92 -35.17 9.22
CA ALA A 246 -17.55 -36.46 9.43
C ALA A 246 -18.29 -36.96 8.16
N ALA A 247 -18.92 -36.03 7.43
CA ALA A 247 -19.52 -36.34 6.13
C ALA A 247 -18.45 -36.74 5.09
N LEU A 248 -17.31 -36.03 5.05
CA LEU A 248 -16.19 -36.39 4.16
C LEU A 248 -15.55 -37.73 4.51
N ALA A 249 -15.43 -38.07 5.80
CA ALA A 249 -14.94 -39.38 6.22
C ALA A 249 -15.87 -40.52 5.75
N ALA A 250 -17.19 -40.30 5.78
CA ALA A 250 -18.16 -41.28 5.31
C ALA A 250 -18.11 -41.51 3.77
N LEU A 251 -17.59 -40.55 3.00
CA LEU A 251 -17.41 -40.70 1.54
C LEU A 251 -16.31 -41.68 1.16
N GLN A 252 -15.35 -41.98 2.06
CA GLN A 252 -14.32 -42.98 1.78
C GLN A 252 -14.90 -44.38 1.51
N GLN A 253 -16.09 -44.68 2.03
CA GLN A 253 -16.78 -45.96 1.82
C GLN A 253 -17.77 -45.95 0.65
N GLN A 254 -17.86 -44.84 -0.10
CA GLN A 254 -18.83 -44.64 -1.18
C GLN A 254 -18.11 -44.23 -2.49
N PRO A 255 -17.33 -45.13 -3.12
CA PRO A 255 -16.52 -44.82 -4.29
C PRO A 255 -17.34 -44.35 -5.50
N GLN A 256 -18.63 -44.66 -5.56
CA GLN A 256 -19.52 -44.19 -6.63
C GLN A 256 -19.70 -42.67 -6.65
N PHE A 257 -19.43 -41.96 -5.53
CA PHE A 257 -19.52 -40.50 -5.46
C PHE A 257 -18.18 -39.79 -5.72
N TRP A 258 -17.10 -40.52 -5.97
CA TRP A 258 -15.78 -39.93 -6.19
C TRP A 258 -15.69 -39.29 -7.57
N LEU A 259 -14.90 -38.23 -7.69
CA LEU A 259 -14.61 -37.61 -8.98
C LEU A 259 -13.99 -38.65 -9.92
N GLN A 260 -14.40 -38.68 -11.19
CA GLN A 260 -14.18 -39.73 -12.23
C GLN A 260 -15.16 -40.91 -12.21
N ASN A 261 -15.93 -41.10 -11.14
CA ASN A 261 -17.16 -41.93 -11.17
C ASN A 261 -18.42 -41.04 -11.19
N LEU A 262 -18.29 -39.81 -10.69
CA LEU A 262 -19.22 -38.71 -10.82
C LEU A 262 -18.67 -37.74 -11.89
N HIS A 263 -19.46 -37.42 -12.92
CA HIS A 263 -19.02 -36.56 -14.04
C HIS A 263 -19.74 -35.20 -14.04
N PRO A 264 -19.38 -34.28 -13.13
CA PRO A 264 -19.99 -32.96 -13.10
C PRO A 264 -19.65 -32.14 -14.34
N GLN A 265 -20.64 -31.50 -14.95
CA GLN A 265 -20.44 -30.69 -16.15
C GLN A 265 -20.27 -29.18 -15.88
N PHE A 266 -20.35 -28.75 -14.61
CA PHE A 266 -20.22 -27.33 -14.25
C PHE A 266 -18.87 -26.70 -14.64
N HIS A 267 -17.81 -27.49 -14.85
CA HIS A 267 -16.45 -27.01 -15.17
C HIS A 267 -16.13 -27.01 -16.68
N GLN A 268 -16.88 -27.75 -17.51
CA GLN A 268 -16.69 -27.78 -18.96
C GLN A 268 -17.22 -26.52 -19.66
N GLN A 269 -17.83 -25.61 -18.90
CA GLN A 269 -18.51 -24.41 -19.38
C GLN A 269 -18.09 -23.23 -18.52
N ALA A 270 -16.78 -22.98 -18.43
CA ALA A 270 -16.28 -21.79 -17.75
C ALA A 270 -16.70 -20.54 -18.55
N LEU A 271 -17.43 -19.64 -17.89
CA LEU A 271 -17.82 -18.35 -18.42
C LEU A 271 -16.54 -17.55 -18.75
N SER A 272 -16.27 -17.32 -20.04
CA SER A 272 -15.09 -16.58 -20.48
C SER A 272 -15.36 -15.08 -20.61
N GLN A 273 -16.60 -14.68 -20.91
CA GLN A 273 -16.96 -13.28 -21.16
C GLN A 273 -18.43 -13.00 -20.88
N ILE A 274 -18.72 -11.77 -20.43
CA ILE A 274 -20.06 -11.17 -20.35
C ILE A 274 -20.14 -10.05 -21.39
N GLU A 275 -21.22 -10.02 -22.17
CA GLU A 275 -21.50 -8.92 -23.11
C GLU A 275 -22.86 -8.29 -22.77
N LEU A 276 -22.85 -7.03 -22.37
CA LEU A 276 -24.06 -6.30 -21.99
C LEU A 276 -24.83 -5.90 -23.25
N VAL A 277 -26.13 -6.21 -23.32
CA VAL A 277 -26.96 -5.87 -24.47
C VAL A 277 -27.30 -4.39 -24.42
N SER A 278 -26.88 -3.65 -25.45
CA SER A 278 -27.14 -2.21 -25.56
C SER A 278 -28.63 -1.88 -25.42
N TRP A 279 -28.91 -0.84 -24.64
CA TRP A 279 -30.25 -0.25 -24.52
C TRP A 279 -30.66 0.56 -25.76
N LEU A 280 -29.72 0.90 -26.64
CA LEU A 280 -29.96 1.73 -27.82
C LEU A 280 -30.13 0.87 -29.08
N GLY A 281 -31.15 1.19 -29.87
CA GLY A 281 -31.36 0.60 -31.19
C GLY A 281 -30.44 1.20 -32.27
N ARG A 282 -30.50 0.68 -33.49
CA ARG A 282 -29.71 1.18 -34.64
C ARG A 282 -29.92 2.67 -34.95
N THR A 283 -31.04 3.24 -34.50
CA THR A 283 -31.41 4.65 -34.67
C THR A 283 -31.01 5.53 -33.47
N GLN A 284 -30.17 5.03 -32.55
CA GLN A 284 -29.77 5.72 -31.30
C GLN A 284 -30.94 6.10 -30.39
N GLN A 285 -32.07 5.40 -30.51
CA GLN A 285 -33.23 5.56 -29.63
C GLN A 285 -33.28 4.41 -28.61
N PRO A 286 -33.68 4.66 -27.35
CA PRO A 286 -33.79 3.62 -26.34
C PRO A 286 -34.84 2.59 -26.76
N LEU A 287 -34.46 1.32 -26.66
CA LEU A 287 -35.33 0.19 -26.97
C LEU A 287 -36.42 0.09 -25.90
N LYS A 288 -37.69 -0.06 -26.32
CA LYS A 288 -38.86 -0.09 -25.42
C LYS A 288 -38.74 -1.05 -24.24
N TRP A 289 -37.91 -2.09 -24.35
CA TRP A 289 -37.74 -3.07 -23.29
C TRP A 289 -36.84 -2.61 -22.15
N SER A 290 -36.00 -1.57 -22.30
CA SER A 290 -35.03 -1.17 -21.28
C SER A 290 -35.69 -0.49 -20.07
N GLY A 291 -36.86 0.11 -20.25
CA GLY A 291 -37.47 1.00 -19.27
C GLY A 291 -36.86 2.42 -19.27
N LEU A 292 -35.84 2.66 -20.11
CA LEU A 292 -35.20 3.97 -20.27
C LEU A 292 -35.94 4.82 -21.30
N ILE A 293 -35.99 6.12 -21.05
CA ILE A 293 -36.48 7.13 -21.98
C ILE A 293 -35.34 8.07 -22.37
N LEU A 294 -35.48 8.74 -23.52
CA LEU A 294 -34.51 9.72 -23.97
C LEU A 294 -34.85 11.10 -23.38
N GLY A 295 -33.90 11.65 -22.65
CA GLY A 295 -33.96 12.97 -22.04
C GLY A 295 -33.95 14.12 -23.06
N ALA A 296 -34.27 15.33 -22.59
CA ALA A 296 -34.31 16.53 -23.44
C ALA A 296 -32.91 16.89 -24.00
N ASP A 297 -31.86 16.42 -23.34
CA ASP A 297 -30.45 16.59 -23.70
C ASP A 297 -29.83 15.30 -24.27
N THR A 298 -30.66 14.44 -24.88
CA THR A 298 -30.27 13.17 -25.51
C THR A 298 -29.64 12.11 -24.59
N ARG A 299 -29.66 12.29 -23.26
CA ARG A 299 -29.20 11.28 -22.28
C ARG A 299 -30.28 10.24 -22.00
N LEU A 300 -29.86 9.05 -21.55
CA LEU A 300 -30.79 8.03 -21.07
C LEU A 300 -31.27 8.40 -19.67
N GLU A 301 -32.57 8.38 -19.44
CA GLU A 301 -33.21 8.65 -18.14
C GLU A 301 -34.02 7.42 -17.69
N PHE A 302 -33.87 7.03 -16.43
CA PHE A 302 -34.75 6.09 -15.74
C PHE A 302 -35.52 6.84 -14.65
N VAL A 303 -36.86 6.86 -14.78
CA VAL A 303 -37.75 7.63 -13.90
C VAL A 303 -38.56 6.68 -13.05
N ILE A 304 -38.44 6.82 -11.73
CA ILE A 304 -39.18 6.01 -10.76
C ILE A 304 -40.22 6.88 -10.06
N ASP A 305 -41.50 6.63 -10.33
CA ASP A 305 -42.59 7.29 -9.59
C ASP A 305 -42.98 6.43 -8.37
N LYS A 306 -42.55 6.83 -7.18
CA LYS A 306 -42.89 6.15 -5.91
C LYS A 306 -44.39 6.31 -5.56
N GLN A 307 -45.06 7.37 -6.02
CA GLN A 307 -46.49 7.62 -5.72
C GLN A 307 -47.44 6.77 -6.59
N GLN A 308 -46.94 6.22 -7.71
CA GLN A 308 -47.68 5.31 -8.60
C GLN A 308 -47.09 3.89 -8.63
N ALA A 309 -46.53 3.41 -7.53
CA ALA A 309 -45.90 2.09 -7.41
C ALA A 309 -46.77 0.92 -7.93
N ASN A 310 -48.11 1.04 -7.86
CA ASN A 310 -49.07 0.03 -8.33
C ASN A 310 -49.67 0.25 -9.74
N SER A 311 -49.17 1.23 -10.52
CA SER A 311 -49.68 1.47 -11.88
C SER A 311 -48.95 0.60 -12.92
N LYS A 312 -49.67 0.10 -13.93
CA LYS A 312 -49.11 -0.62 -15.10
C LYS A 312 -48.08 0.20 -15.92
N LYS A 313 -47.83 1.47 -15.57
CA LYS A 313 -46.86 2.36 -16.22
C LYS A 313 -45.47 2.35 -15.59
N ASN A 314 -45.29 1.79 -14.39
CA ASN A 314 -43.97 1.72 -13.75
C ASN A 314 -43.20 0.52 -14.31
N THR A 315 -42.62 0.68 -15.50
CA THR A 315 -41.77 -0.35 -16.11
C THR A 315 -40.38 -0.26 -15.52
N GLY A 316 -39.95 -1.27 -14.76
CA GLY A 316 -38.63 -1.32 -14.15
C GLY A 316 -37.47 -1.21 -15.15
N LEU A 317 -36.25 -0.95 -14.66
CA LEU A 317 -35.05 -0.91 -15.47
C LEU A 317 -34.63 -2.33 -15.83
N HIS A 318 -34.77 -2.69 -17.09
CA HIS A 318 -34.39 -4.00 -17.57
C HIS A 318 -32.93 -4.01 -18.00
N VAL A 319 -32.18 -4.96 -17.45
CA VAL A 319 -30.78 -5.22 -17.79
C VAL A 319 -30.71 -6.59 -18.46
N ARG A 320 -30.01 -6.68 -19.59
CA ARG A 320 -29.84 -7.93 -20.34
C ARG A 320 -28.38 -8.11 -20.73
N TRP A 321 -27.87 -9.33 -20.66
CA TRP A 321 -26.51 -9.66 -21.06
C TRP A 321 -26.45 -11.03 -21.71
N LYS A 322 -25.46 -11.20 -22.57
CA LYS A 322 -25.07 -12.46 -23.16
C LYS A 322 -23.80 -12.99 -22.52
N VAL A 323 -23.57 -14.27 -22.69
CA VAL A 323 -22.44 -14.98 -22.12
C VAL A 323 -21.69 -15.76 -23.19
N THR A 324 -20.38 -15.87 -23.04
CA THR A 324 -19.53 -16.72 -23.88
C THR A 324 -18.90 -17.79 -23.00
N PRO A 325 -18.99 -19.09 -23.34
CA PRO A 325 -19.73 -19.66 -24.47
C PRO A 325 -21.27 -19.56 -24.29
N PRO A 326 -22.06 -19.51 -25.39
CA PRO A 326 -23.52 -19.29 -25.33
C PRO A 326 -24.31 -20.47 -24.74
N ASN A 327 -23.69 -21.66 -24.69
CA ASN A 327 -24.31 -22.91 -24.22
C ASN A 327 -23.96 -23.20 -22.75
N LEU A 328 -23.91 -22.17 -21.91
CA LEU A 328 -23.62 -22.31 -20.49
C LEU A 328 -24.81 -22.99 -19.77
N ALA A 329 -24.54 -23.97 -18.92
CA ALA A 329 -25.58 -24.72 -18.22
C ALA A 329 -26.22 -23.85 -17.13
N LYS A 330 -27.50 -24.13 -16.85
CA LYS A 330 -28.22 -23.49 -15.76
C LYS A 330 -27.47 -23.71 -14.44
N GLY A 331 -27.19 -22.65 -13.70
CA GLY A 331 -26.44 -22.69 -12.44
C GLY A 331 -24.92 -22.68 -12.56
N ALA A 332 -24.37 -22.61 -13.78
CA ALA A 332 -22.93 -22.64 -14.01
C ALA A 332 -22.19 -21.35 -13.62
N ALA A 333 -22.89 -20.21 -13.52
CA ALA A 333 -22.33 -18.94 -13.08
C ALA A 333 -23.33 -18.19 -12.19
N GLU A 334 -22.82 -17.39 -11.27
CA GLU A 334 -23.59 -16.42 -10.48
C GLU A 334 -23.13 -15.01 -10.84
N TYR A 335 -24.08 -14.11 -11.05
CA TYR A 335 -23.85 -12.74 -11.45
C TYR A 335 -24.28 -11.81 -10.34
N GLN A 336 -23.41 -10.87 -9.96
CA GLN A 336 -23.72 -9.72 -9.14
C GLN A 336 -23.96 -8.54 -10.07
N ILE A 337 -25.19 -8.02 -10.10
CA ILE A 337 -25.57 -6.85 -10.89
C ILE A 337 -25.77 -5.70 -9.93
N GLN A 338 -24.97 -4.65 -10.07
CA GLN A 338 -25.01 -3.46 -9.24
C GLN A 338 -25.37 -2.23 -10.07
N ILE A 339 -26.21 -1.36 -9.52
CA ILE A 339 -26.42 -0.01 -10.02
C ILE A 339 -25.55 0.89 -9.17
N GLN A 340 -24.51 1.47 -9.78
CA GLN A 340 -23.52 2.29 -9.08
C GLN A 340 -23.63 3.74 -9.48
N ALA A 341 -23.44 4.65 -8.52
CA ALA A 341 -23.22 6.07 -8.74
C ALA A 341 -21.94 6.50 -8.04
N GLY A 342 -20.81 6.26 -8.69
CA GLY A 342 -19.47 6.55 -8.17
C GLY A 342 -18.95 5.32 -7.45
N ASN A 343 -18.50 5.50 -6.22
CA ASN A 343 -18.17 4.38 -5.34
C ASN A 343 -19.40 3.86 -4.57
N ASP A 344 -20.53 4.57 -4.67
CA ASP A 344 -21.76 4.22 -3.96
C ASP A 344 -22.57 3.19 -4.78
N ILE A 345 -22.94 2.07 -4.13
CA ILE A 345 -23.84 1.07 -4.69
C ILE A 345 -25.27 1.49 -4.32
N LEU A 346 -26.07 1.85 -5.33
CA LEU A 346 -27.44 2.31 -5.17
C LEU A 346 -28.45 1.18 -5.07
N ALA A 347 -28.20 0.06 -5.77
CA ALA A 347 -29.02 -1.13 -5.74
C ALA A 347 -28.19 -2.34 -6.22
N GLU A 348 -28.52 -3.53 -5.73
CA GLU A 348 -27.78 -4.75 -6.01
C GLU A 348 -28.69 -5.98 -6.15
N LYS A 349 -28.39 -6.87 -7.10
CA LYS A 349 -29.03 -8.18 -7.24
C LYS A 349 -28.04 -9.28 -7.61
N SER A 350 -28.15 -10.42 -6.93
CA SER A 350 -27.47 -11.65 -7.31
C SER A 350 -28.39 -12.54 -8.17
N ILE A 351 -27.91 -12.96 -9.33
CA ILE A 351 -28.66 -13.75 -10.32
C ILE A 351 -27.86 -14.99 -10.70
N ILE A 352 -28.49 -16.16 -10.60
CA ILE A 352 -27.92 -17.43 -11.04
C ILE A 352 -28.19 -17.62 -12.54
N HIS A 353 -27.20 -18.09 -13.30
CA HIS A 353 -27.31 -18.34 -14.73
C HIS A 353 -28.48 -19.28 -15.06
N THR A 354 -29.35 -18.88 -15.98
CA THR A 354 -30.61 -19.60 -16.27
C THR A 354 -30.48 -20.74 -17.28
N GLY A 355 -29.35 -20.85 -17.98
CA GLY A 355 -29.10 -21.85 -19.03
C GLY A 355 -29.43 -21.36 -20.46
N ALA A 356 -29.83 -20.09 -20.59
CA ALA A 356 -30.13 -19.45 -21.86
C ALA A 356 -28.98 -18.55 -22.32
N GLU A 357 -28.80 -18.37 -23.63
CA GLU A 357 -27.79 -17.43 -24.16
C GLU A 357 -27.99 -16.00 -23.64
N LEU A 358 -29.26 -15.58 -23.47
CA LEU A 358 -29.64 -14.25 -23.02
C LEU A 358 -30.13 -14.26 -21.58
N GLN A 359 -29.38 -13.64 -20.69
CA GLN A 359 -29.74 -13.41 -19.30
C GLN A 359 -30.43 -12.05 -19.14
N LYS A 360 -31.30 -11.94 -18.12
CA LYS A 360 -32.03 -10.70 -17.83
C LYS A 360 -32.32 -10.52 -16.34
N THR A 361 -32.31 -9.28 -15.88
CA THR A 361 -32.84 -8.87 -14.57
C THR A 361 -33.61 -7.54 -14.70
N VAL A 362 -34.40 -7.22 -13.68
CA VAL A 362 -35.19 -5.99 -13.63
C VAL A 362 -35.03 -5.34 -12.27
N PHE A 363 -34.68 -4.06 -12.25
CA PHE A 363 -34.71 -3.23 -11.06
C PHE A 363 -36.02 -2.46 -11.00
N THR A 364 -36.67 -2.51 -9.86
CA THR A 364 -37.99 -1.95 -9.56
C THR A 364 -37.90 -0.95 -8.42
N VAL A 365 -39.01 -0.32 -8.05
CA VAL A 365 -39.05 0.71 -6.99
C VAL A 365 -38.49 0.18 -5.66
N GLU A 366 -38.79 -1.08 -5.32
CA GLU A 366 -38.40 -1.73 -4.06
C GLU A 366 -36.87 -1.85 -3.90
N ASP A 367 -36.13 -1.90 -5.01
CA ASP A 367 -34.67 -2.04 -4.99
C ASP A 367 -33.94 -0.74 -4.61
N PHE A 368 -34.68 0.36 -4.44
CA PHE A 368 -34.15 1.70 -4.13
C PHE A 368 -34.84 2.36 -2.92
N GLU A 369 -35.44 1.58 -2.02
CA GLU A 369 -36.22 2.11 -0.89
C GLU A 369 -35.42 3.05 0.03
N GLU A 370 -34.12 2.82 0.16
CA GLU A 370 -33.21 3.60 1.03
C GLU A 370 -32.81 4.97 0.44
N LEU A 371 -33.19 5.29 -0.80
CA LEU A 371 -32.80 6.53 -1.47
C LEU A 371 -33.87 7.62 -1.36
N ASP A 372 -33.43 8.86 -1.10
CA ASP A 372 -34.29 10.05 -0.97
C ASP A 372 -35.17 10.30 -2.22
N ASP A 373 -36.44 10.68 -1.99
CA ASP A 373 -37.48 10.90 -3.00
C ASP A 373 -37.20 12.02 -4.02
N ASN A 374 -36.18 12.85 -3.79
CA ASN A 374 -35.78 13.95 -4.68
C ASN A 374 -34.37 13.79 -5.25
N ALA A 375 -33.71 12.66 -5.02
CA ALA A 375 -32.34 12.43 -5.47
C ALA A 375 -32.28 12.14 -6.98
N LYS A 376 -31.25 12.71 -7.65
CA LYS A 376 -30.87 12.39 -9.03
C LYS A 376 -29.43 11.88 -9.06
N PHE A 377 -29.20 10.73 -9.68
CA PHE A 377 -27.89 10.07 -9.77
C PHE A 377 -27.49 9.87 -11.23
N GLU A 378 -26.22 10.08 -11.57
CA GLU A 378 -25.62 9.54 -12.81
C GLU A 378 -25.15 8.13 -12.49
N ALA A 379 -25.92 7.15 -12.96
CA ALA A 379 -25.76 5.76 -12.60
C ALA A 379 -25.31 4.94 -13.79
N ARG A 380 -24.64 3.84 -13.49
CA ARG A 380 -24.29 2.80 -14.46
C ARG A 380 -24.56 1.43 -13.87
N VAL A 381 -24.83 0.46 -14.73
CA VAL A 381 -24.98 -0.94 -14.35
C VAL A 381 -23.62 -1.63 -14.50
N VAL A 382 -23.16 -2.27 -13.44
CA VAL A 382 -21.98 -3.13 -13.44
C VAL A 382 -22.44 -4.57 -13.23
N ILE A 383 -22.06 -5.47 -14.12
CA ILE A 383 -22.33 -6.91 -14.03
C ILE A 383 -21.01 -7.61 -13.78
N ARG A 384 -20.90 -8.32 -12.67
CA ARG A 384 -19.74 -9.12 -12.30
C ARG A 384 -20.13 -10.58 -12.16
N ALA A 385 -19.40 -11.51 -12.77
CA ALA A 385 -19.51 -12.92 -12.41
C ALA A 385 -18.70 -13.24 -11.15
N LEU A 386 -19.31 -13.96 -10.21
CA LEU A 386 -18.66 -14.44 -8.99
C LEU A 386 -17.98 -15.79 -9.28
N GLY A 387 -16.65 -15.88 -9.09
CA GLY A 387 -15.85 -17.09 -9.33
C GLY A 387 -14.39 -16.81 -9.70
N ASP A 388 -13.62 -17.87 -9.98
CA ASP A 388 -12.15 -17.84 -10.20
C ASP A 388 -11.69 -17.02 -11.44
N THR A 389 -12.58 -16.76 -12.40
CA THR A 389 -12.33 -15.83 -13.52
C THR A 389 -13.30 -14.64 -13.43
N PRO A 390 -12.93 -13.56 -12.72
CA PRO A 390 -13.77 -12.38 -12.62
C PRO A 390 -13.89 -11.73 -14.00
N CYS A 391 -15.08 -11.83 -14.59
CA CYS A 391 -15.45 -11.05 -15.77
C CYS A 391 -16.45 -9.98 -15.34
N GLU A 392 -16.17 -8.74 -15.74
CA GLU A 392 -16.94 -7.56 -15.38
C GLU A 392 -17.26 -6.78 -16.65
N GLN A 393 -18.49 -6.26 -16.74
CA GLN A 393 -18.93 -5.42 -17.83
C GLN A 393 -19.79 -4.28 -17.30
N GLU A 394 -19.58 -3.09 -17.87
CA GLU A 394 -20.30 -1.88 -17.48
C GLU A 394 -21.27 -1.45 -18.61
N SER A 395 -22.40 -0.85 -18.23
CA SER A 395 -23.33 -0.22 -19.17
C SER A 395 -22.91 1.20 -19.53
N LEU A 396 -23.62 1.80 -20.49
CA LEU A 396 -23.64 3.26 -20.63
C LEU A 396 -24.21 3.91 -19.37
N ASP A 397 -23.82 5.15 -19.13
CA ASP A 397 -24.40 5.95 -18.05
C ASP A 397 -25.85 6.36 -18.37
N PHE A 398 -26.67 6.44 -17.32
CA PHE A 398 -28.03 6.96 -17.40
C PHE A 398 -28.35 7.76 -16.13
N ILE A 399 -29.33 8.65 -16.22
CA ILE A 399 -29.78 9.45 -15.08
C ILE A 399 -30.92 8.71 -14.38
N LEU A 400 -30.70 8.32 -13.13
CA LEU A 400 -31.70 7.76 -12.24
C LEU A 400 -32.32 8.89 -11.40
N TYR A 401 -33.64 9.04 -11.39
CA TYR A 401 -34.32 9.95 -10.46
C TYR A 401 -35.74 9.53 -10.10
N PHE A 402 -36.23 10.06 -8.97
CA PHE A 402 -37.56 9.79 -8.43
C PHE A 402 -38.54 10.96 -8.69
N GLY A 403 -39.80 10.65 -9.05
CA GLY A 403 -40.90 11.62 -9.21
C GLY A 403 -41.07 12.28 -10.59
N GLU A 404 -41.93 13.33 -10.68
CA GLU A 404 -42.21 14.06 -11.93
C GLU A 404 -41.06 14.97 -12.38
N ARG A 405 -40.87 15.04 -13.71
CA ARG A 405 -39.80 15.76 -14.40
C ARG A 405 -39.76 17.26 -14.06
N LYS A 406 -39.00 17.64 -13.04
CA LYS A 406 -38.62 19.05 -12.80
C LYS A 406 -37.28 19.34 -13.49
N GLU A 407 -37.29 20.38 -14.34
CA GLU A 407 -36.24 20.74 -15.31
C GLU A 407 -34.91 21.22 -14.72
N THR A 408 -34.76 21.36 -13.40
CA THR A 408 -33.57 22.02 -12.85
C THR A 408 -33.05 21.40 -11.56
N VAL A 409 -32.38 20.24 -11.64
CA VAL A 409 -31.50 19.77 -10.54
C VAL A 409 -30.25 19.09 -11.11
N LYS A 410 -29.08 19.65 -10.75
CA LYS A 410 -27.72 19.27 -11.21
C LYS A 410 -27.22 17.94 -10.62
N ILE A 411 -26.69 17.09 -11.51
CA ILE A 411 -26.24 15.70 -11.35
C ILE A 411 -24.94 15.56 -10.52
N LYS A 412 -24.79 14.44 -9.78
CA LYS A 412 -23.53 13.99 -9.15
C LYS A 412 -22.79 13.05 -10.13
N SER A 413 -21.57 13.40 -10.56
CA SER A 413 -20.77 12.62 -11.53
C SER A 413 -19.84 11.60 -10.86
N SER A 414 -19.65 10.43 -11.49
CA SER A 414 -19.16 9.19 -10.86
C SER A 414 -17.88 8.57 -11.46
N GLY A 415 -17.12 9.27 -12.29
CA GLY A 415 -15.92 8.72 -12.95
C GLY A 415 -14.67 8.52 -12.08
N LYS A 416 -13.71 7.71 -12.59
CA LYS A 416 -12.41 7.44 -11.96
C LYS A 416 -11.61 8.73 -11.77
N ILE A 417 -10.98 8.88 -10.61
CA ILE A 417 -10.17 10.05 -10.25
C ILE A 417 -8.71 9.80 -10.66
N TYR A 418 -8.11 10.82 -11.28
CA TYR A 418 -6.72 10.86 -11.72
C TYR A 418 -5.99 12.05 -11.09
N SER A 419 -4.67 11.93 -10.95
CA SER A 419 -3.84 12.99 -10.38
C SER A 419 -3.72 14.20 -11.31
N SER A 420 -3.71 14.01 -12.63
CA SER A 420 -3.64 15.07 -13.63
C SER A 420 -4.55 14.80 -14.83
N LEU A 421 -4.86 15.85 -15.59
CA LEU A 421 -5.75 15.75 -16.75
C LEU A 421 -5.14 14.91 -17.88
N ILE A 422 -3.82 14.95 -18.08
CA ILE A 422 -3.18 14.15 -19.12
C ILE A 422 -3.37 12.65 -18.86
N PHE A 423 -3.25 12.20 -17.61
CA PHE A 423 -3.51 10.80 -17.24
C PHE A 423 -4.96 10.42 -17.46
N ALA A 424 -5.91 11.28 -17.09
CA ALA A 424 -7.31 11.04 -17.40
C ALA A 424 -7.51 10.86 -18.91
N ILE A 425 -7.00 11.79 -19.72
CA ILE A 425 -7.17 11.79 -21.18
C ILE A 425 -6.58 10.53 -21.84
N VAL A 426 -5.34 10.15 -21.52
CA VAL A 426 -4.71 8.97 -22.16
C VAL A 426 -5.41 7.65 -21.82
N HIS A 427 -6.14 7.58 -20.71
CA HIS A 427 -7.01 6.45 -20.38
C HIS A 427 -8.35 6.47 -21.12
N LEU A 428 -8.85 7.65 -21.49
CA LEU A 428 -10.12 7.82 -22.18
C LEU A 428 -10.02 7.51 -23.68
N VAL A 429 -8.93 7.95 -24.32
CA VAL A 429 -8.76 7.85 -25.78
C VAL A 429 -8.11 6.54 -26.22
N THR A 430 -8.42 6.10 -27.44
CA THR A 430 -7.85 4.85 -28.00
C THR A 430 -6.76 5.08 -29.05
N THR A 431 -6.72 6.25 -29.69
CA THR A 431 -5.79 6.55 -30.79
C THR A 431 -5.24 7.97 -30.66
N ARG A 432 -4.13 8.25 -31.34
CA ARG A 432 -3.57 9.62 -31.44
C ARG A 432 -4.55 10.60 -32.08
N GLN A 433 -5.35 10.14 -33.05
CA GLN A 433 -6.36 10.98 -33.69
C GLN A 433 -7.48 11.36 -32.71
N ASP A 434 -7.95 10.41 -31.90
CA ASP A 434 -8.93 10.69 -30.84
C ASP A 434 -8.37 11.68 -29.80
N PHE A 435 -7.08 11.55 -29.46
CA PHE A 435 -6.39 12.49 -28.59
C PHE A 435 -6.40 13.91 -29.18
N ASP A 436 -5.94 14.08 -30.42
CA ASP A 436 -5.85 15.41 -31.03
C ASP A 436 -7.25 16.05 -31.24
N GLU A 437 -8.29 15.26 -31.54
CA GLU A 437 -9.67 15.75 -31.62
C GLU A 437 -10.19 16.20 -30.25
N LEU A 438 -9.97 15.39 -29.21
CA LEU A 438 -10.37 15.71 -27.84
C LEU A 438 -9.69 17.00 -27.35
N ILE A 439 -8.36 17.13 -27.54
CA ILE A 439 -7.63 18.35 -27.18
C ILE A 439 -8.17 19.57 -27.91
N THR A 440 -8.49 19.45 -29.21
CA THR A 440 -9.08 20.55 -29.97
C THR A 440 -10.41 21.01 -29.35
N LYS A 441 -11.27 20.07 -28.93
CA LYS A 441 -12.53 20.41 -28.25
C LYS A 441 -12.30 21.06 -26.89
N ILE A 442 -11.31 20.60 -26.14
CA ILE A 442 -10.90 21.17 -24.84
C ILE A 442 -10.45 22.62 -25.02
N THR A 443 -9.54 22.88 -25.96
CA THR A 443 -9.03 24.23 -26.24
C THR A 443 -10.13 25.17 -26.73
N ASN A 444 -11.13 24.66 -27.43
CA ASN A 444 -12.30 25.45 -27.86
C ASN A 444 -13.37 25.63 -26.76
N GLY A 445 -13.16 25.09 -25.56
CA GLY A 445 -14.08 25.22 -24.42
C GLY A 445 -15.38 24.47 -24.54
N SER A 446 -15.35 23.29 -25.17
CA SER A 446 -16.56 22.51 -25.41
C SER A 446 -17.03 21.85 -24.10
N THR A 447 -18.18 22.32 -23.58
CA THR A 447 -18.75 21.88 -22.28
C THR A 447 -19.30 20.46 -22.29
N ASP A 448 -19.51 19.87 -23.47
CA ASP A 448 -19.82 18.45 -23.66
C ASP A 448 -18.65 17.53 -23.30
N VAL A 449 -17.43 18.06 -23.35
CA VAL A 449 -16.18 17.33 -23.09
C VAL A 449 -15.62 17.62 -21.71
N ILE A 450 -15.56 18.89 -21.28
CA ILE A 450 -15.06 19.27 -19.96
C ILE A 450 -16.10 20.06 -19.17
N ASP A 451 -16.33 19.64 -17.93
CA ASP A 451 -17.22 20.32 -16.96
C ASP A 451 -16.63 20.27 -15.54
N ILE A 452 -17.15 21.09 -14.62
CA ILE A 452 -16.80 21.05 -13.18
C ILE A 452 -18.02 20.59 -12.38
N ASP A 453 -17.83 19.56 -11.55
CA ASP A 453 -18.87 19.10 -10.64
C ASP A 453 -19.01 19.97 -9.36
N LYS A 454 -20.07 19.74 -8.57
CA LYS A 454 -20.31 20.49 -7.32
C LYS A 454 -19.22 20.33 -6.26
N LYS A 455 -18.43 19.25 -6.32
CA LYS A 455 -17.33 18.97 -5.39
C LYS A 455 -16.00 19.59 -5.85
N GLY A 456 -15.97 20.23 -7.03
CA GLY A 456 -14.77 20.88 -7.58
C GLY A 456 -13.93 19.97 -8.49
N TYR A 457 -14.42 18.80 -8.89
CA TYR A 457 -13.70 17.94 -9.82
C TYR A 457 -13.95 18.36 -11.26
N ILE A 458 -12.87 18.52 -12.02
CA ILE A 458 -12.89 18.67 -13.47
C ILE A 458 -13.18 17.29 -14.07
N SER A 459 -14.32 17.18 -14.72
CA SER A 459 -14.82 15.99 -15.41
C SER A 459 -14.46 16.07 -16.88
N CYS A 460 -13.69 15.11 -17.39
CA CYS A 460 -13.34 14.98 -18.81
C CYS A 460 -14.07 13.76 -19.41
N ARG A 461 -14.91 14.00 -20.41
CA ARG A 461 -15.74 12.98 -21.07
C ARG A 461 -15.30 12.76 -22.50
N TRP A 462 -15.15 11.50 -22.89
CA TRP A 462 -14.87 11.13 -24.27
C TRP A 462 -15.51 9.78 -24.62
N LYS A 463 -16.34 9.76 -25.68
CA LYS A 463 -16.99 8.56 -26.23
C LYS A 463 -17.60 7.63 -25.15
N GLY A 464 -18.32 8.20 -24.18
CA GLY A 464 -18.99 7.47 -23.12
C GLY A 464 -18.12 7.06 -21.92
N LYS A 465 -16.84 7.45 -21.89
CA LYS A 465 -15.96 7.30 -20.73
C LYS A 465 -15.78 8.63 -20.00
N LEU A 466 -15.55 8.59 -18.69
CA LEU A 466 -15.38 9.76 -17.83
C LEU A 466 -14.15 9.61 -16.92
N GLY A 467 -13.24 10.58 -16.98
CA GLY A 467 -12.14 10.76 -16.04
C GLY A 467 -12.34 12.04 -15.24
N ARG A 468 -11.96 12.04 -13.96
CA ARG A 468 -12.10 13.19 -13.06
C ARG A 468 -10.75 13.59 -12.49
N VAL A 469 -10.51 14.89 -12.34
CA VAL A 469 -9.31 15.45 -11.71
C VAL A 469 -9.77 16.46 -10.67
N PHE A 470 -9.28 16.36 -9.44
CA PHE A 470 -9.64 17.31 -8.41
C PHE A 470 -9.04 18.69 -8.71
N CYS A 471 -9.88 19.72 -8.75
CA CYS A 471 -9.44 21.11 -8.82
C CYS A 471 -9.83 21.80 -7.51
N PRO A 472 -8.85 22.10 -6.63
CA PRO A 472 -9.11 22.79 -5.39
C PRO A 472 -9.97 24.05 -5.60
N PRO A 473 -11.07 24.24 -4.84
CA PRO A 473 -11.96 25.38 -5.01
C PRO A 473 -11.24 26.73 -4.95
N LEU A 474 -10.21 26.83 -4.10
CA LEU A 474 -9.35 28.00 -3.99
C LEU A 474 -8.59 28.28 -5.29
N LEU A 475 -7.98 27.27 -5.93
CA LEU A 475 -7.29 27.47 -7.21
C LEU A 475 -8.25 27.93 -8.31
N SER A 476 -9.46 27.38 -8.34
CA SER A 476 -10.50 27.84 -9.27
C SER A 476 -10.88 29.30 -9.02
N ALA A 477 -11.00 29.71 -7.75
CA ALA A 477 -11.32 31.09 -7.37
C ALA A 477 -10.20 32.07 -7.73
N LEU A 478 -8.94 31.73 -7.45
CA LEU A 478 -7.77 32.55 -7.79
C LEU A 478 -7.63 32.71 -9.31
N HIS A 479 -7.88 31.64 -10.06
CA HIS A 479 -7.88 31.71 -11.52
C HIS A 479 -8.95 32.65 -12.07
N LYS A 480 -10.19 32.58 -11.53
CA LYS A 480 -11.27 33.50 -11.92
C LYS A 480 -10.94 34.95 -11.58
N ASP A 481 -10.36 35.22 -10.41
CA ASP A 481 -9.90 36.56 -10.04
C ASP A 481 -8.81 37.06 -11.00
N TRP A 482 -7.83 36.21 -11.35
CA TRP A 482 -6.78 36.56 -12.31
C TRP A 482 -7.33 36.89 -13.71
N GLN A 483 -8.35 36.16 -14.17
CA GLN A 483 -9.05 36.45 -15.43
C GLN A 483 -9.83 37.76 -15.39
N GLN A 484 -10.53 38.05 -14.29
CA GLN A 484 -11.25 39.32 -14.11
C GLN A 484 -10.30 40.52 -14.15
N ARG A 485 -9.05 40.30 -13.69
CA ARG A 485 -7.95 41.28 -13.77
C ARG A 485 -7.19 41.25 -15.09
N GLN A 486 -7.71 40.57 -16.11
CA GLN A 486 -7.12 40.50 -17.45
C GLN A 486 -5.67 40.00 -17.47
N GLY A 487 -5.33 39.05 -16.60
CA GLY A 487 -3.99 38.47 -16.55
C GLY A 487 -2.93 39.36 -15.91
N GLN A 488 -3.32 40.38 -15.14
CA GLN A 488 -2.41 41.29 -14.43
C GLN A 488 -1.32 40.55 -13.64
N LEU A 489 -0.10 41.10 -13.64
CA LEU A 489 1.02 40.58 -12.87
C LEU A 489 0.83 40.87 -11.38
N GLY A 490 0.95 39.85 -10.55
CA GLY A 490 0.86 40.00 -9.11
C GLY A 490 0.82 38.66 -8.39
N ARG A 491 0.50 38.75 -7.11
CA ARG A 491 0.40 37.62 -6.18
C ARG A 491 -0.80 37.82 -5.28
N TRP A 492 -1.20 36.75 -4.60
CA TRP A 492 -2.32 36.80 -3.66
C TRP A 492 -1.83 36.71 -2.22
N ARG A 493 -2.68 37.15 -1.30
CA ARG A 493 -2.50 37.00 0.15
C ARG A 493 -3.82 36.57 0.79
N GLN A 494 -3.76 35.57 1.67
CA GLN A 494 -4.90 35.12 2.45
C GLN A 494 -4.52 34.98 3.92
N THR A 495 -5.36 35.55 4.79
CA THR A 495 -5.29 35.31 6.24
C THR A 495 -6.07 34.06 6.60
N ILE A 496 -5.50 33.19 7.43
CA ILE A 496 -6.13 31.95 7.91
C ILE A 496 -6.10 31.86 9.43
N ARG A 497 -7.07 31.12 9.96
CA ARG A 497 -7.11 30.66 11.35
C ARG A 497 -6.20 29.44 11.55
N PRO A 498 -5.86 29.09 12.81
CA PRO A 498 -5.03 27.91 13.11
C PRO A 498 -5.67 26.58 12.67
N ASP A 499 -6.99 26.53 12.51
CA ASP A 499 -7.74 25.39 11.99
C ASP A 499 -7.72 25.27 10.44
N GLY A 500 -6.97 26.15 9.77
CA GLY A 500 -6.81 26.24 8.32
C GLY A 500 -7.94 26.99 7.61
N VAL A 501 -8.89 27.59 8.34
CA VAL A 501 -10.04 28.27 7.72
C VAL A 501 -9.69 29.72 7.35
N ALA A 502 -10.01 30.10 6.11
CA ALA A 502 -9.83 31.46 5.60
C ALA A 502 -10.60 32.52 6.39
N VAL A 503 -10.00 33.70 6.51
CA VAL A 503 -10.58 34.91 7.12
C VAL A 503 -10.59 36.04 6.09
N GLY A 504 -11.79 36.48 5.72
CA GLY A 504 -11.97 37.53 4.70
C GLY A 504 -11.67 37.05 3.27
N PRO A 505 -11.89 37.93 2.28
CA PRO A 505 -11.57 37.63 0.88
C PRO A 505 -10.06 37.59 0.65
N VAL A 506 -9.65 36.88 -0.40
CA VAL A 506 -8.25 36.87 -0.86
C VAL A 506 -7.89 38.26 -1.37
N GLU A 507 -6.76 38.81 -0.90
CA GLU A 507 -6.21 40.08 -1.36
C GLU A 507 -5.28 39.85 -2.55
N PHE A 508 -5.42 40.65 -3.62
CA PHE A 508 -4.49 40.65 -4.75
C PHE A 508 -3.50 41.81 -4.61
N ILE A 509 -2.22 41.49 -4.62
CA ILE A 509 -1.11 42.43 -4.55
C ILE A 509 -0.52 42.55 -5.96
N SER A 510 -0.87 43.63 -6.64
CA SER A 510 -0.36 43.93 -7.98
C SER A 510 1.13 44.25 -7.94
N ILE A 511 1.85 43.77 -8.94
CA ILE A 511 3.20 44.25 -9.23
C ILE A 511 3.07 45.35 -10.30
N PRO A 512 3.68 46.54 -10.11
CA PRO A 512 3.51 47.66 -11.03
C PRO A 512 4.07 47.31 -12.41
N GLU A 513 3.33 47.68 -13.46
CA GLU A 513 3.85 47.60 -14.82
C GLU A 513 4.87 48.72 -15.06
N SER A 514 5.95 48.36 -15.73
CA SER A 514 7.01 49.25 -16.22
C SER A 514 7.40 48.84 -17.64
N ASP A 515 8.15 49.68 -18.34
CA ASP A 515 8.70 49.37 -19.67
C ASP A 515 9.47 48.03 -19.69
N VAL A 516 10.05 47.63 -18.55
CA VAL A 516 10.80 46.37 -18.42
C VAL A 516 9.87 45.15 -18.31
N THR A 517 8.72 45.31 -17.66
CA THR A 517 7.77 44.20 -17.41
C THR A 517 6.67 44.11 -18.47
N GLU A 518 6.55 45.08 -19.38
CA GLU A 518 5.48 45.18 -20.38
C GLU A 518 5.28 43.89 -21.19
N ILE A 519 6.37 43.30 -21.72
CA ILE A 519 6.29 42.06 -22.50
C ILE A 519 5.77 40.87 -21.68
N LEU A 520 6.09 40.83 -20.39
CA LEU A 520 5.60 39.79 -19.47
C LEU A 520 4.12 40.02 -19.15
N ALA A 521 3.70 41.28 -18.96
CA ALA A 521 2.29 41.61 -18.76
C ALA A 521 1.44 41.23 -19.98
N GLN A 522 1.88 41.58 -21.20
CA GLN A 522 1.21 41.24 -22.45
C GLN A 522 1.07 39.72 -22.65
N THR A 523 2.14 38.96 -22.41
CA THR A 523 2.10 37.49 -22.54
C THR A 523 1.32 36.82 -21.41
N SER A 524 1.31 37.40 -20.21
CA SER A 524 0.46 36.98 -19.08
C SER A 524 -1.03 37.17 -19.39
N GLN A 525 -1.40 38.31 -19.98
CA GLN A 525 -2.76 38.56 -20.47
C GLN A 525 -3.16 37.56 -21.57
N ALA A 526 -2.28 37.31 -22.54
CA ALA A 526 -2.54 36.33 -23.60
C ALA A 526 -2.74 34.91 -23.03
N PHE A 527 -1.95 34.51 -22.03
CA PHE A 527 -2.10 33.23 -21.36
C PHE A 527 -3.40 33.14 -20.54
N SER A 528 -3.76 34.20 -19.82
CA SER A 528 -5.03 34.28 -19.10
C SER A 528 -6.25 34.15 -20.03
N LEU A 529 -6.20 34.83 -21.19
CA LEU A 529 -7.21 34.73 -22.25
C LEU A 529 -7.27 33.33 -22.88
N TRP A 530 -6.13 32.69 -23.10
CA TRP A 530 -6.09 31.32 -23.62
C TRP A 530 -6.78 30.31 -22.68
N LEU A 531 -6.73 30.55 -21.36
CA LEU A 531 -7.45 29.76 -20.36
C LEU A 531 -8.94 30.16 -20.20
N GLN A 532 -9.43 31.22 -20.85
CA GLN A 532 -10.79 31.76 -20.64
C GLN A 532 -11.90 30.74 -20.88
N HIS A 533 -11.72 29.89 -21.88
CA HIS A 533 -12.69 28.87 -22.27
C HIS A 533 -12.46 27.53 -21.58
N SER A 534 -11.44 27.44 -20.72
CA SER A 534 -11.11 26.24 -19.96
C SER A 534 -11.74 26.26 -18.56
N GLN A 535 -11.68 25.12 -17.86
CA GLN A 535 -12.03 25.00 -16.44
C GLN A 535 -10.87 25.39 -15.51
N GLY A 536 -10.02 26.32 -15.94
CA GLY A 536 -8.80 26.74 -15.26
C GLY A 536 -7.55 25.98 -15.70
N PRO A 537 -6.39 26.26 -15.08
CA PRO A 537 -5.10 25.71 -15.51
C PRO A 537 -5.02 24.19 -15.39
N LEU A 538 -5.76 23.56 -14.44
CA LEU A 538 -5.84 22.09 -14.34
C LEU A 538 -6.79 21.48 -15.39
N GLY A 539 -7.59 22.30 -16.07
CA GLY A 539 -8.56 21.89 -17.09
C GLY A 539 -8.01 21.94 -18.51
N MET A 540 -6.70 22.11 -18.67
CA MET A 540 -5.99 22.22 -19.95
C MET A 540 -4.78 21.29 -19.99
N ILE A 541 -4.35 20.95 -21.21
CA ILE A 541 -3.11 20.21 -21.48
C ILE A 541 -2.08 21.15 -22.07
N TYR A 542 -0.85 21.08 -21.57
CA TYR A 542 0.22 21.98 -21.95
C TYR A 542 1.12 21.29 -22.97
N LEU A 543 0.92 21.60 -24.26
CA LEU A 543 1.77 21.10 -25.35
C LEU A 543 2.66 22.24 -25.88
N ASP A 544 3.13 22.19 -27.13
CA ASP A 544 4.01 23.21 -27.73
C ASP A 544 3.25 24.48 -28.20
N ASP A 545 2.24 24.91 -27.45
CA ASP A 545 1.42 26.07 -27.78
C ASP A 545 2.22 27.36 -27.63
N LYS A 546 2.21 28.20 -28.67
CA LYS A 546 2.95 29.46 -28.73
C LYS A 546 2.70 30.37 -27.53
N VAL A 547 1.46 30.44 -27.05
CA VAL A 547 1.08 31.29 -25.90
C VAL A 547 1.86 30.91 -24.63
N LEU A 548 2.04 29.61 -24.38
CA LEU A 548 2.82 29.10 -23.25
C LEU A 548 4.31 29.45 -23.43
N VAL A 549 4.83 29.19 -24.63
CA VAL A 549 6.24 29.45 -24.96
C VAL A 549 6.60 30.93 -24.82
N ASP A 550 5.74 31.83 -25.31
CA ASP A 550 5.93 33.27 -25.22
C ASP A 550 5.90 33.76 -23.78
N TYR A 551 4.96 33.27 -22.96
CA TYR A 551 4.88 33.58 -21.53
C TYR A 551 6.13 33.14 -20.75
N ILE A 552 6.58 31.90 -20.93
CA ILE A 552 7.77 31.37 -20.26
C ILE A 552 9.03 32.15 -20.68
N ASN A 553 9.18 32.44 -21.98
CA ASN A 553 10.33 33.18 -22.49
C ASN A 553 10.33 34.65 -22.06
N ALA A 554 9.16 35.30 -21.98
CA ALA A 554 9.03 36.64 -21.45
C ALA A 554 9.47 36.69 -19.99
N ALA A 555 9.02 35.73 -19.16
CA ALA A 555 9.45 35.63 -17.76
C ALA A 555 10.97 35.46 -17.65
N ALA A 556 11.55 34.52 -18.41
CA ALA A 556 13.00 34.29 -18.45
C ALA A 556 13.79 35.54 -18.88
N LYS A 557 13.24 36.36 -19.79
CA LYS A 557 13.89 37.59 -20.26
C LYS A 557 13.85 38.68 -19.19
N VAL A 558 12.69 38.88 -18.58
CA VAL A 558 12.45 39.96 -17.61
C VAL A 558 13.18 39.68 -16.30
N TRP A 559 13.07 38.46 -15.76
CA TRP A 559 13.67 38.09 -14.47
C TRP A 559 15.20 38.22 -14.40
N LYS A 560 15.93 38.18 -15.52
CA LYS A 560 17.40 38.30 -15.49
C LYS A 560 17.92 39.63 -14.94
N ASN A 561 17.15 40.71 -15.09
CA ASN A 561 17.61 42.07 -14.83
C ASN A 561 16.59 42.89 -14.01
N CYS A 562 15.70 42.23 -13.28
CA CYS A 562 14.62 42.88 -12.53
C CYS A 562 14.79 42.76 -11.02
N ASP A 563 13.90 43.42 -10.29
CA ASP A 563 13.72 43.22 -8.86
C ASP A 563 13.42 41.72 -8.57
N PRO A 564 14.15 41.07 -7.64
CA PRO A 564 13.87 39.71 -7.21
C PRO A 564 12.42 39.46 -6.81
N GLN A 565 11.70 40.45 -6.29
CA GLN A 565 10.28 40.30 -5.92
C GLN A 565 9.39 39.96 -7.13
N LEU A 566 9.80 40.26 -8.36
CA LEU A 566 9.06 39.90 -9.57
C LEU A 566 9.00 38.38 -9.78
N ALA A 567 9.92 37.60 -9.17
CA ALA A 567 9.85 36.14 -9.17
C ALA A 567 8.65 35.60 -8.36
N LEU A 568 8.03 36.42 -7.51
CA LEU A 568 6.90 36.02 -6.66
C LEU A 568 5.54 36.16 -7.35
N ILE A 569 5.48 36.51 -8.64
CA ILE A 569 4.21 36.48 -9.40
C ILE A 569 3.58 35.10 -9.33
N GLN A 570 2.26 35.01 -9.41
CA GLN A 570 1.55 33.72 -9.42
C GLN A 570 1.85 32.86 -8.17
N THR A 571 1.99 33.52 -7.01
CA THR A 571 2.09 32.87 -5.70
C THR A 571 0.95 33.32 -4.79
N LEU A 572 0.62 32.52 -3.78
CA LEU A 572 -0.31 32.86 -2.72
C LEU A 572 0.43 32.87 -1.38
N GLU A 573 0.55 34.04 -0.77
CA GLU A 573 1.05 34.22 0.59
C GLU A 573 -0.05 33.83 1.60
N VAL A 574 0.30 32.98 2.56
CA VAL A 574 -0.60 32.58 3.64
C VAL A 574 -0.07 33.16 4.96
N VAL A 575 -0.94 33.88 5.66
CA VAL A 575 -0.62 34.57 6.92
C VAL A 575 -1.57 34.14 8.04
N SER A 576 -1.08 34.10 9.26
CA SER A 576 -1.88 33.83 10.46
C SER A 576 -2.71 35.06 10.87
N LEU A 577 -3.65 34.86 11.81
CA LEU A 577 -4.42 35.94 12.43
C LEU A 577 -3.56 37.04 13.07
N THR A 578 -2.35 36.69 13.54
CA THR A 578 -1.43 37.64 14.18
C THR A 578 -0.65 38.47 13.14
N GLY A 579 -0.83 38.17 11.85
CA GLY A 579 -0.03 38.73 10.76
C GLY A 579 1.29 38.01 10.52
N ALA A 580 1.63 37.01 11.34
CA ALA A 580 2.83 36.19 11.11
C ALA A 580 2.68 35.40 9.81
N ARG A 581 3.72 35.44 8.97
CA ARG A 581 3.77 34.72 7.71
C ARG A 581 3.98 33.23 7.97
N LEU A 582 3.14 32.41 7.34
CA LEU A 582 3.21 30.97 7.49
C LEU A 582 4.01 30.36 6.33
N GLY A 583 3.66 30.69 5.09
CA GLY A 583 4.39 30.24 3.92
C GLY A 583 3.78 30.75 2.62
N ILE A 584 4.25 30.24 1.49
CA ILE A 584 3.72 30.57 0.17
C ILE A 584 3.35 29.30 -0.61
N ILE A 585 2.27 29.41 -1.39
CA ILE A 585 1.88 28.39 -2.37
C ILE A 585 2.21 28.91 -3.75
N VAL A 586 3.08 28.20 -4.48
CA VAL A 586 3.38 28.50 -5.87
C VAL A 586 2.28 27.90 -6.74
N LEU A 587 1.58 28.76 -7.49
CA LEU A 587 0.40 28.37 -8.26
C LEU A 587 0.78 27.68 -9.58
N PRO A 588 -0.11 26.85 -10.15
CA PRO A 588 0.14 26.17 -11.43
C PRO A 588 0.46 27.11 -12.60
N THR A 589 0.04 28.37 -12.52
CA THR A 589 0.27 29.42 -13.51
C THR A 589 1.63 30.10 -13.39
N HIS A 590 2.43 29.81 -12.36
CA HIS A 590 3.79 30.34 -12.24
C HIS A 590 4.66 29.91 -13.43
N PRO A 591 5.47 30.79 -14.07
CA PRO A 591 6.18 30.47 -15.30
C PRO A 591 7.02 29.17 -15.25
N LEU A 592 7.65 28.88 -14.11
CA LEU A 592 8.39 27.62 -13.94
C LEU A 592 7.48 26.39 -13.81
N ARG A 593 6.32 26.50 -13.15
CA ARG A 593 5.32 25.41 -13.09
C ARG A 593 4.73 25.14 -14.47
N VAL A 594 4.46 26.19 -15.24
CA VAL A 594 3.99 26.09 -16.63
C VAL A 594 5.02 25.38 -17.52
N ALA A 595 6.31 25.72 -17.40
CA ALA A 595 7.38 25.05 -18.13
C ALA A 595 7.55 23.56 -17.74
N TRP A 596 7.38 23.24 -16.46
CA TRP A 596 7.39 21.87 -15.97
C TRP A 596 6.18 21.08 -16.49
N GLN A 597 4.97 21.64 -16.38
CA GLN A 597 3.72 21.01 -16.85
C GLN A 597 3.77 20.73 -18.36
N GLN A 598 4.28 21.68 -19.15
CA GLN A 598 4.48 21.51 -20.59
C GLN A 598 5.37 20.31 -20.91
N SER A 599 6.49 20.19 -20.17
CA SER A 599 7.42 19.07 -20.34
C SER A 599 6.78 17.75 -19.90
N PHE A 600 6.04 17.73 -18.79
CA PHE A 600 5.39 16.54 -18.27
C PHE A 600 4.28 16.01 -19.20
N ASP A 601 3.35 16.86 -19.63
CA ASP A 601 2.25 16.48 -20.51
C ASP A 601 2.76 15.98 -21.87
N THR A 602 3.82 16.62 -22.39
CA THR A 602 4.48 16.21 -23.63
C THR A 602 5.15 14.84 -23.48
N LEU A 603 5.76 14.54 -22.33
CA LEU A 603 6.39 13.25 -22.06
C LEU A 603 5.35 12.12 -21.95
N VAL A 604 4.23 12.33 -21.24
CA VAL A 604 3.15 11.34 -21.15
C VAL A 604 2.56 11.06 -22.54
N LYS A 605 2.32 12.11 -23.35
CA LYS A 605 1.87 11.96 -24.74
C LYS A 605 2.85 11.11 -25.57
N HIS A 606 4.15 11.36 -25.42
CA HIS A 606 5.21 10.62 -26.14
C HIS A 606 5.21 9.13 -25.77
N HIS A 607 5.23 8.78 -24.48
CA HIS A 607 5.25 7.38 -24.05
C HIS A 607 4.02 6.60 -24.51
N VAL A 608 2.82 7.19 -24.41
CA VAL A 608 1.58 6.49 -24.78
C VAL A 608 1.43 6.33 -26.28
N PHE A 609 1.70 7.37 -27.08
CA PHE A 609 1.38 7.35 -28.51
C PHE A 609 2.56 7.04 -29.43
N GLU A 610 3.79 7.37 -29.02
CA GLU A 610 4.99 7.17 -29.85
C GLU A 610 5.72 5.89 -29.46
N GLU A 611 5.91 5.65 -28.15
CA GLU A 611 6.49 4.40 -27.64
C GLU A 611 5.45 3.28 -27.43
N LYS A 612 4.15 3.61 -27.52
CA LYS A 612 3.03 2.65 -27.40
C LYS A 612 2.99 1.91 -26.05
N ILE A 613 3.45 2.56 -24.99
CA ILE A 613 3.26 2.08 -23.62
C ILE A 613 1.79 2.25 -23.24
N SER A 614 1.22 1.31 -22.47
CA SER A 614 -0.17 1.44 -22.04
C SER A 614 -0.37 2.62 -21.09
N ALA A 615 -1.56 3.22 -21.09
CA ALA A 615 -1.88 4.35 -20.20
C ALA A 615 -1.65 4.03 -18.72
N LEU A 616 -1.97 2.80 -18.30
CA LEU A 616 -1.75 2.34 -16.92
C LEU A 616 -0.26 2.29 -16.58
N GLN A 617 0.57 1.69 -17.44
CA GLN A 617 2.01 1.64 -17.23
C GLN A 617 2.65 3.02 -17.24
N ALA A 618 2.21 3.92 -18.13
CA ALA A 618 2.69 5.30 -18.15
C ALA A 618 2.35 6.03 -16.84
N GLN A 619 1.15 5.80 -16.28
CA GLN A 619 0.77 6.31 -14.97
C GLN A 619 1.65 5.75 -13.86
N GLU A 620 1.84 4.43 -13.80
CA GLU A 620 2.68 3.77 -12.78
C GLU A 620 4.15 4.25 -12.81
N LEU A 621 4.71 4.43 -14.02
CA LEU A 621 6.10 4.88 -14.19
C LEU A 621 6.31 6.34 -13.78
N LEU A 622 5.32 7.21 -14.01
CA LEU A 622 5.45 8.65 -13.84
C LEU A 622 4.73 9.20 -12.59
N GLN A 623 4.08 8.35 -11.79
CA GLN A 623 3.31 8.78 -10.61
C GLN A 623 4.14 9.54 -9.56
N HIS A 624 5.45 9.29 -9.49
CA HIS A 624 6.37 9.94 -8.55
C HIS A 624 6.97 11.25 -9.08
N VAL A 625 6.71 11.60 -10.34
CA VAL A 625 7.24 12.82 -10.97
C VAL A 625 6.26 13.98 -10.72
N THR A 626 6.40 14.65 -9.58
CA THR A 626 5.44 15.67 -9.07
C THR A 626 5.91 17.12 -9.20
N GLY A 627 7.07 17.35 -9.82
CA GLY A 627 7.65 18.69 -9.96
C GLY A 627 8.19 19.24 -8.64
N SER A 628 8.69 18.36 -7.77
CA SER A 628 9.48 18.72 -6.60
C SER A 628 10.63 19.66 -7.00
N HIS A 629 10.93 20.63 -6.13
CA HIS A 629 11.94 21.66 -6.38
C HIS A 629 11.71 22.50 -7.65
N CYS A 630 10.49 22.55 -8.20
CA CYS A 630 10.13 23.49 -9.26
C CYS A 630 9.10 24.51 -8.74
N PRO A 631 9.51 25.63 -8.10
CA PRO A 631 10.89 26.06 -7.78
C PRO A 631 11.45 25.49 -6.47
N ALA A 632 12.78 25.54 -6.33
CA ALA A 632 13.51 25.10 -5.14
C ALA A 632 13.68 26.23 -4.12
N PHE A 633 13.92 27.44 -4.61
CA PHE A 633 14.06 28.66 -3.82
C PHE A 633 13.27 29.78 -4.49
N LEU A 634 12.73 30.68 -3.67
CA LEU A 634 12.22 31.98 -4.11
C LEU A 634 12.72 33.08 -3.17
N PRO A 635 12.95 34.31 -3.66
CA PRO A 635 13.24 35.47 -2.83
C PRO A 635 12.17 35.67 -1.76
N GLY A 636 12.56 36.04 -0.55
CA GLY A 636 11.61 36.36 0.50
C GLY A 636 11.03 37.76 0.36
N PHE A 637 9.96 38.07 1.09
CA PHE A 637 9.39 39.43 1.04
C PHE A 637 10.24 40.43 1.82
N ASP A 638 10.93 39.97 2.86
CA ASP A 638 11.81 40.77 3.69
C ASP A 638 13.26 40.71 3.16
N VAL A 639 14.05 41.76 3.41
CA VAL A 639 15.45 41.82 2.97
C VAL A 639 16.23 40.64 3.57
N ASN A 640 17.07 39.99 2.76
CA ASN A 640 17.87 38.82 3.15
C ASN A 640 17.05 37.61 3.66
N SER A 641 15.77 37.51 3.32
CA SER A 641 14.95 36.33 3.59
C SER A 641 14.73 35.52 2.30
N CYS A 642 14.43 34.22 2.43
CA CYS A 642 14.08 33.38 1.29
C CYS A 642 13.05 32.32 1.67
N PHE A 643 12.35 31.82 0.65
CA PHE A 643 11.47 30.67 0.74
C PHE A 643 12.15 29.46 0.12
N ILE A 644 12.05 28.31 0.77
CA ILE A 644 12.59 27.03 0.29
C ILE A 644 11.47 26.04 0.02
N PHE A 645 11.67 25.18 -0.98
CA PHE A 645 10.75 24.10 -1.28
C PHE A 645 10.60 23.17 -0.07
N ALA A 646 9.36 22.92 0.33
CA ALA A 646 9.04 22.04 1.45
C ALA A 646 8.31 20.78 0.98
N ASP A 647 7.28 20.93 0.14
CA ASP A 647 6.54 19.79 -0.43
C ASP A 647 5.71 20.18 -1.66
N THR A 648 5.21 19.18 -2.38
CA THR A 648 4.21 19.38 -3.44
C THR A 648 2.79 19.33 -2.86
N LEU A 649 1.91 20.21 -3.35
CA LEU A 649 0.49 20.25 -2.97
C LEU A 649 -0.34 19.73 -4.16
N GLY A 650 -0.42 18.40 -4.27
CA GLY A 650 -0.82 17.75 -5.51
C GLY A 650 0.22 17.93 -6.63
N PRO A 651 -0.06 17.48 -7.87
CA PRO A 651 0.94 17.53 -8.94
C PRO A 651 1.22 18.93 -9.50
N HIS A 652 0.38 19.93 -9.20
CA HIS A 652 0.40 21.21 -9.92
C HIS A 652 0.85 22.42 -9.08
N ALA A 653 0.79 22.35 -7.75
CA ALA A 653 1.22 23.42 -6.85
C ALA A 653 2.36 22.97 -5.93
N ALA A 654 3.14 23.93 -5.43
CA ALA A 654 4.24 23.66 -4.49
C ALA A 654 4.09 24.53 -3.24
N ALA A 655 4.32 23.93 -2.07
CA ALA A 655 4.45 24.64 -0.81
C ALA A 655 5.92 25.02 -0.59
N LEU A 656 6.17 26.31 -0.38
CA LEU A 656 7.45 26.80 0.10
C LEU A 656 7.26 27.45 1.48
N VAL A 657 8.21 27.18 2.36
CA VAL A 657 8.24 27.69 3.74
C VAL A 657 9.38 28.69 3.89
N ALA A 658 9.28 29.57 4.89
CA ALA A 658 10.39 30.43 5.24
C ALA A 658 11.57 29.56 5.74
N ILE A 659 12.80 29.98 5.43
CA ILE A 659 13.99 29.22 5.83
C ILE A 659 14.13 29.06 7.36
N ASP A 660 13.63 30.03 8.12
CA ASP A 660 13.66 30.09 9.57
C ASP A 660 12.41 29.49 10.23
N ASP A 661 11.55 28.82 9.45
CA ASP A 661 10.39 28.11 9.98
C ASP A 661 10.88 27.00 10.94
N PRO A 662 10.52 27.06 12.23
CA PRO A 662 10.99 26.10 13.21
C PRO A 662 10.29 24.73 13.09
N GLU A 663 9.19 24.64 12.36
CA GLU A 663 8.43 23.40 12.15
C GLU A 663 7.80 23.37 10.73
N PRO A 664 8.62 23.26 9.66
CA PRO A 664 8.15 23.33 8.27
C PRO A 664 7.03 22.34 7.93
N LYS A 665 7.03 21.18 8.59
CA LYS A 665 6.00 20.16 8.42
C LYS A 665 4.62 20.61 8.90
N ALA A 666 4.54 21.36 10.00
CA ALA A 666 3.29 21.95 10.49
C ALA A 666 2.73 22.94 9.46
N THR A 667 3.60 23.80 8.95
CA THR A 667 3.26 24.79 7.93
C THR A 667 2.76 24.12 6.65
N VAL A 668 3.47 23.10 6.13
CA VAL A 668 3.03 22.36 4.94
C VAL A 668 1.67 21.71 5.16
N ALA A 669 1.44 21.07 6.31
CA ALA A 669 0.14 20.46 6.62
C ALA A 669 -0.99 21.50 6.63
N LEU A 670 -0.72 22.69 7.17
CA LEU A 670 -1.68 23.80 7.18
C LEU A 670 -1.94 24.34 5.77
N LEU A 671 -0.90 24.55 4.97
CA LEU A 671 -1.02 24.99 3.56
C LEU A 671 -1.79 23.96 2.73
N ALA A 672 -1.51 22.67 2.91
CA ALA A 672 -2.21 21.58 2.24
C ALA A 672 -3.68 21.54 2.67
N SER A 673 -3.97 21.60 3.97
CA SER A 673 -5.33 21.63 4.50
C SER A 673 -6.13 22.82 3.97
N PHE A 674 -5.49 23.99 3.89
CA PHE A 674 -6.10 25.21 3.37
C PHE A 674 -6.39 25.12 1.86
N LEU A 675 -5.42 24.66 1.07
CA LEU A 675 -5.59 24.53 -0.38
C LEU A 675 -6.62 23.44 -0.73
N LEU A 676 -6.48 22.25 -0.15
CA LEU A 676 -7.25 21.04 -0.50
C LEU A 676 -8.59 20.94 0.24
N ASN A 677 -8.97 21.94 1.04
CA ASN A 677 -10.20 21.96 1.81
C ASN A 677 -10.40 20.69 2.68
N LYS A 678 -9.32 20.22 3.31
CA LYS A 678 -9.31 19.03 4.17
C LYS A 678 -9.67 17.70 3.47
N GLU A 679 -9.55 17.62 2.14
CA GLU A 679 -9.48 16.32 1.42
C GLU A 679 -8.08 15.70 1.62
N TYR A 680 -7.89 15.02 2.75
CA TYR A 680 -6.60 14.45 3.17
C TYR A 680 -6.13 13.27 2.28
N ASP A 681 -7.01 12.65 1.51
CA ASP A 681 -6.62 11.59 0.55
C ASP A 681 -5.82 12.14 -0.65
N LEU A 682 -5.87 13.46 -0.86
CA LEU A 682 -5.13 14.17 -1.90
C LEU A 682 -3.92 14.93 -1.31
N ALA A 683 -3.60 14.69 -0.04
CA ALA A 683 -2.53 15.32 0.74
C ALA A 683 -1.11 15.05 0.17
N PRO A 684 -0.06 15.74 0.67
CA PRO A 684 1.27 15.79 0.05
C PRO A 684 1.84 14.41 -0.28
N SER A 685 2.51 14.29 -1.43
CA SER A 685 3.05 13.03 -1.96
C SER A 685 3.95 12.29 -0.95
N ILE A 686 4.71 13.04 -0.15
CA ILE A 686 5.62 12.49 0.86
C ILE A 686 4.86 11.93 2.08
N GLY A 687 3.67 12.45 2.38
CA GLY A 687 2.91 12.11 3.59
C GLY A 687 2.53 10.63 3.70
N GLN A 688 2.00 10.06 2.62
CA GLN A 688 1.56 8.65 2.59
C GLN A 688 2.74 7.66 2.64
N ALA A 689 3.81 7.93 1.90
CA ALA A 689 5.01 7.10 1.97
C ALA A 689 5.66 7.17 3.36
N THR A 690 5.72 8.36 3.96
CA THR A 690 6.22 8.55 5.34
C THR A 690 5.42 7.73 6.35
N ILE A 691 4.08 7.73 6.23
CA ILE A 691 3.19 6.91 7.08
C ILE A 691 3.56 5.42 6.97
N ASN A 692 3.78 4.94 5.75
CA ASN A 692 4.08 3.52 5.50
C ASN A 692 5.42 3.09 6.11
N VAL A 693 6.46 3.92 5.95
CA VAL A 693 7.79 3.61 6.47
C VAL A 693 7.82 3.73 7.99
N LEU A 694 7.22 4.78 8.56
CA LEU A 694 7.05 4.89 10.03
C LEU A 694 6.27 3.71 10.60
N ALA A 695 5.17 3.30 9.97
CA ALA A 695 4.38 2.16 10.41
C ALA A 695 5.20 0.87 10.40
N THR A 696 6.06 0.69 9.39
CA THR A 696 6.95 -0.48 9.29
C THR A 696 7.96 -0.50 10.43
N GLU A 697 8.58 0.63 10.76
CA GLU A 697 9.54 0.72 11.87
C GLU A 697 8.88 0.51 13.24
N ILE A 698 7.69 1.09 13.45
CA ILE A 698 6.90 0.88 14.68
C ILE A 698 6.49 -0.59 14.81
N LYS A 699 6.08 -1.23 13.71
CA LYS A 699 5.76 -2.67 13.68
C LYS A 699 6.98 -3.51 14.04
N ARG A 700 8.17 -3.17 13.52
CA ARG A 700 9.42 -3.87 13.88
C ARG A 700 9.73 -3.73 15.37
N TYR A 701 9.59 -2.54 15.93
CA TYR A 701 9.76 -2.34 17.38
C TYR A 701 8.80 -3.23 18.19
N LEU A 702 7.51 -3.24 17.83
CA LEU A 702 6.50 -4.09 18.47
C LEU A 702 6.82 -5.59 18.35
N SER A 703 7.30 -6.03 17.20
CA SER A 703 7.67 -7.43 16.97
C SER A 703 8.84 -7.91 17.84
N LEU A 704 9.72 -6.98 18.23
CA LEU A 704 10.85 -7.23 19.11
C LEU A 704 10.49 -7.11 20.60
N HIS A 705 9.33 -6.50 20.90
CA HIS A 705 8.84 -6.26 22.26
C HIS A 705 7.38 -6.73 22.44
N PRO A 706 7.11 -8.04 22.23
CA PRO A 706 5.76 -8.57 22.29
C PRO A 706 5.11 -8.43 23.68
N GLU A 707 5.85 -8.19 24.75
CA GLU A 707 5.33 -7.99 26.09
C GLU A 707 4.64 -6.63 26.31
N TYR A 708 4.84 -5.66 25.41
CA TYR A 708 4.32 -4.31 25.57
C TYR A 708 2.87 -4.17 25.10
N ASN A 709 1.97 -4.02 26.08
CA ASN A 709 0.56 -3.72 25.83
C ASN A 709 0.24 -2.21 25.80
N ARG A 710 1.19 -1.36 26.20
CA ARG A 710 1.05 0.10 26.16
C ARG A 710 2.37 0.74 25.74
N LEU A 711 2.35 1.53 24.67
CA LEU A 711 3.52 2.26 24.20
C LEU A 711 3.45 3.75 24.54
N GLN A 712 4.43 4.27 25.27
CA GLN A 712 4.67 5.70 25.40
C GLN A 712 5.59 6.19 24.28
N ILE A 713 5.18 7.25 23.60
CA ILE A 713 5.82 7.76 22.39
C ILE A 713 5.97 9.27 22.53
N HIS A 714 7.20 9.77 22.34
CA HIS A 714 7.47 11.19 22.18
C HIS A 714 7.49 11.54 20.70
N ALA A 715 6.74 12.54 20.28
CA ALA A 715 6.79 13.05 18.92
C ALA A 715 7.22 14.52 18.92
N ILE A 716 8.40 14.79 18.36
CA ILE A 716 9.04 16.10 18.32
C ILE A 716 8.85 16.69 16.92
N HIS A 717 8.31 17.91 16.85
CA HIS A 717 8.04 18.65 15.62
C HIS A 717 7.14 17.90 14.61
N SER A 718 6.18 17.11 15.12
CA SER A 718 5.34 16.24 14.28
C SER A 718 4.30 16.94 13.41
N GLY A 719 4.24 18.28 13.44
CA GLY A 719 3.23 19.05 12.74
C GLY A 719 1.82 18.77 13.25
N ASP A 720 0.87 18.55 12.35
CA ASP A 720 -0.52 18.23 12.69
C ASP A 720 -0.71 16.84 13.33
N ALA A 721 0.37 16.07 13.45
CA ALA A 721 0.46 14.69 13.92
C ALA A 721 -0.23 13.63 13.03
N MET A 722 -0.77 14.00 11.86
CA MET A 722 -1.42 13.04 10.96
C MET A 722 -0.48 11.89 10.57
N PRO A 723 0.78 12.12 10.14
CA PRO A 723 1.65 11.02 9.72
C PRO A 723 2.02 10.08 10.85
N VAL A 724 2.17 10.60 12.07
CA VAL A 724 2.47 9.81 13.27
C VAL A 724 1.28 8.92 13.61
N VAL A 725 0.09 9.52 13.70
CA VAL A 725 -1.12 8.84 14.13
C VAL A 725 -1.54 7.78 13.12
N ARG A 726 -1.56 8.09 11.83
CA ARG A 726 -1.86 7.07 10.80
C ARG A 726 -0.82 5.96 10.75
N ALA A 727 0.45 6.26 11.02
CA ALA A 727 1.48 5.22 11.14
C ALA A 727 1.22 4.28 12.32
N LEU A 728 0.80 4.80 13.47
CA LEU A 728 0.41 3.99 14.63
C LEU A 728 -0.77 3.08 14.31
N GLY A 729 -1.84 3.61 13.71
CA GLY A 729 -2.99 2.80 13.29
C GLY A 729 -2.62 1.71 12.29
N LYS A 730 -1.78 2.03 11.31
CA LYS A 730 -1.33 1.08 10.28
C LYS A 730 -0.42 -0.02 10.85
N ALA A 731 0.43 0.32 11.82
CA ALA A 731 1.27 -0.66 12.51
C ALA A 731 0.43 -1.71 13.25
N GLN A 732 -0.78 -1.36 13.72
CA GLN A 732 -1.74 -2.31 14.31
C GLN A 732 -2.44 -3.19 13.27
N LEU A 733 -2.87 -2.60 12.14
CA LEU A 733 -3.67 -3.29 11.11
C LEU A 733 -2.87 -4.29 10.28
N GLN A 734 -1.55 -4.12 10.13
CA GLN A 734 -0.74 -5.03 9.32
C GLN A 734 -0.56 -6.43 9.93
N ASP A 735 -1.05 -6.69 11.14
CA ASP A 735 -1.17 -8.05 11.67
C ASP A 735 -2.46 -8.76 11.22
N THR A 736 -3.46 -8.04 10.67
CA THR A 736 -4.70 -8.66 10.20
C THR A 736 -4.62 -9.17 8.76
N ASN A 737 -3.74 -8.61 7.92
CA ASN A 737 -3.63 -8.98 6.50
C ASN A 737 -2.57 -10.07 6.22
N ASP A 738 -1.55 -10.20 7.06
CA ASP A 738 -0.54 -11.28 6.95
C ASP A 738 -0.92 -12.55 7.75
N ASN A 739 -1.92 -12.46 8.64
CA ASN A 739 -2.49 -13.57 9.41
C ASN A 739 -4.01 -13.65 9.21
N PHE A 740 -4.48 -14.02 8.02
CA PHE A 740 -5.89 -14.33 7.77
C PHE A 740 -6.29 -15.73 8.30
N ASP A 741 -5.72 -16.17 9.43
CA ASP A 741 -5.69 -17.61 9.75
C ASP A 741 -5.53 -17.99 11.23
N LEU A 742 -6.11 -17.22 12.16
CA LEU A 742 -6.26 -17.65 13.55
C LEU A 742 -7.67 -17.32 14.07
N ASP A 743 -8.59 -18.28 13.95
CA ASP A 743 -9.86 -18.36 14.68
C ASP A 743 -9.67 -18.86 16.13
N THR A 744 -8.50 -18.64 16.72
CA THR A 744 -8.38 -18.59 18.18
C THR A 744 -8.62 -17.15 18.62
N PRO A 745 -9.47 -16.89 19.63
CA PRO A 745 -9.34 -15.69 20.43
C PRO A 745 -8.04 -15.80 21.25
N ASN A 746 -6.90 -15.88 20.57
CA ASN A 746 -5.63 -15.53 21.20
C ASN A 746 -5.82 -14.08 21.57
N GLU A 747 -5.77 -13.83 22.88
CA GLU A 747 -5.74 -12.52 23.53
C GLU A 747 -5.26 -11.48 22.53
N ARG A 748 -6.21 -10.75 21.92
CA ARG A 748 -5.88 -9.57 21.13
C ARG A 748 -5.05 -8.76 22.11
N GLN A 749 -3.76 -8.59 21.86
CA GLN A 749 -3.00 -7.61 22.62
C GLN A 749 -3.61 -6.28 22.23
N GLU A 750 -4.56 -5.84 23.04
CA GLU A 750 -5.27 -4.59 22.85
C GLU A 750 -4.25 -3.49 23.14
N LEU A 751 -3.42 -3.17 22.16
CA LEU A 751 -2.31 -2.24 22.28
C LEU A 751 -2.86 -0.82 22.48
N CYS A 752 -2.35 -0.12 23.49
CA CYS A 752 -2.66 1.28 23.74
C CYS A 752 -1.44 2.16 23.45
N TYR A 753 -1.67 3.36 22.91
CA TYR A 753 -0.63 4.36 22.74
C TYR A 753 -0.84 5.54 23.69
N GLN A 754 0.24 6.03 24.29
CA GLN A 754 0.34 7.36 24.88
C GLN A 754 1.28 8.21 24.02
N LEU A 755 0.74 9.22 23.35
CA LEU A 755 1.48 10.10 22.44
C LEU A 755 1.68 11.49 23.06
N ASP A 756 2.93 11.83 23.34
CA ASP A 756 3.32 13.16 23.84
C ASP A 756 3.90 13.99 22.69
N LEU A 757 3.18 15.06 22.30
CA LEU A 757 3.57 15.97 21.22
C LEU A 757 4.37 17.15 21.78
N TYR A 758 5.57 17.37 21.22
CA TYR A 758 6.46 18.49 21.53
C TYR A 758 6.61 19.33 20.27
N SER A 759 6.03 20.53 20.25
CA SER A 759 6.13 21.45 19.13
C SER A 759 7.27 22.45 19.33
N SER A 760 7.53 23.24 18.29
CA SER A 760 8.24 24.50 18.42
C SER A 760 7.41 25.54 19.24
N GLU A 761 7.94 26.75 19.42
CA GLU A 761 7.28 27.83 20.20
C GLU A 761 5.86 28.16 19.70
N ASN A 762 5.52 27.84 18.44
CA ASN A 762 4.18 27.97 17.87
C ASN A 762 3.38 26.65 17.95
N ASN A 763 2.74 26.41 19.09
CA ASN A 763 2.10 25.14 19.42
C ASN A 763 0.64 24.98 18.90
N GLU A 764 0.10 25.94 18.14
CA GLU A 764 -1.31 25.93 17.75
C GLU A 764 -1.65 24.78 16.78
N LEU A 765 -0.73 24.48 15.87
CA LEU A 765 -0.89 23.47 14.82
C LEU A 765 -0.62 22.04 15.30
N SER A 766 0.03 21.88 16.46
CA SER A 766 0.48 20.56 16.95
C SER A 766 -0.70 19.64 17.29
N GLY A 767 -0.84 18.52 16.59
CA GLY A 767 -1.95 17.59 16.82
C GLY A 767 -3.32 18.07 16.32
N GLN A 768 -3.36 19.07 15.42
CA GLN A 768 -4.61 19.60 14.86
C GLN A 768 -5.44 18.52 14.14
N PHE A 769 -4.80 17.53 13.51
CA PHE A 769 -5.49 16.41 12.88
C PHE A 769 -6.33 15.63 13.89
N ILE A 770 -5.77 15.32 15.06
CA ILE A 770 -6.44 14.58 16.13
C ILE A 770 -7.62 15.40 16.70
N ALA A 771 -7.41 16.70 16.88
CA ALA A 771 -8.46 17.61 17.33
C ALA A 771 -9.64 17.66 16.35
N ASN A 772 -9.37 17.78 15.04
CA ASN A 772 -10.38 17.82 13.99
C ASN A 772 -11.23 16.53 13.95
N ILE A 773 -10.60 15.35 14.07
CA ILE A 773 -11.32 14.06 14.09
C ILE A 773 -12.23 13.96 15.32
N THR A 774 -11.71 14.40 16.48
CA THR A 774 -12.49 14.44 17.73
C THR A 774 -13.69 15.36 17.60
N GLU A 775 -13.54 16.52 16.94
CA GLU A 775 -14.63 17.47 16.68
C GLU A 775 -15.66 16.91 15.70
N ARG A 776 -15.23 16.32 14.57
CA ARG A 776 -16.13 15.66 13.60
C ARG A 776 -17.00 14.61 14.29
N ARG A 777 -16.41 13.79 15.16
CA ARG A 777 -17.12 12.80 15.97
C ARG A 777 -18.17 13.44 16.87
N ARG A 778 -17.81 14.51 17.60
CA ARG A 778 -18.73 15.23 18.49
C ARG A 778 -19.91 15.83 17.73
N ASN A 779 -19.68 16.27 16.50
CA ASN A 779 -20.69 16.86 15.62
C ASN A 779 -21.46 15.82 14.80
N GLY A 780 -21.25 14.51 15.03
CA GLY A 780 -21.92 13.43 14.28
C GLY A 780 -21.55 13.36 12.80
N SER A 781 -20.43 13.97 12.40
CA SER A 781 -19.91 13.92 11.04
C SER A 781 -19.14 12.60 10.82
N THR A 782 -19.19 12.08 9.60
CA THR A 782 -18.50 10.85 9.21
C THR A 782 -16.99 10.99 9.37
N ILE A 783 -16.34 9.94 9.87
CA ILE A 783 -14.88 9.80 9.98
C ILE A 783 -14.44 8.79 8.92
N ASP A 784 -13.26 9.01 8.34
CA ASP A 784 -12.71 8.12 7.33
C ASP A 784 -12.36 6.74 7.94
N SER A 785 -12.50 5.68 7.16
CA SER A 785 -12.42 4.31 7.69
C SER A 785 -11.06 3.98 8.32
N GLU A 786 -10.00 4.58 7.79
CA GLU A 786 -8.63 4.42 8.30
C GLU A 786 -8.39 5.09 9.65
N ASP A 787 -9.24 6.05 10.05
CA ASP A 787 -9.07 6.86 11.26
C ASP A 787 -10.03 6.43 12.41
N TYR A 788 -10.90 5.43 12.18
CA TYR A 788 -11.85 4.95 13.20
C TYR A 788 -11.17 4.45 14.47
N TRP A 789 -9.99 3.83 14.36
CA TRP A 789 -9.27 3.25 15.48
C TRP A 789 -8.94 4.28 16.59
N LEU A 790 -8.85 5.57 16.23
CA LEU A 790 -8.61 6.68 17.17
C LEU A 790 -9.72 6.85 18.20
N ALA A 791 -10.93 6.39 17.86
CA ALA A 791 -12.11 6.48 18.70
C ALA A 791 -12.34 5.22 19.54
N GLU A 792 -11.58 4.16 19.30
CA GLU A 792 -11.74 2.86 19.95
C GLU A 792 -11.16 2.84 21.37
N VAL A 793 -11.64 1.88 22.14
CA VAL A 793 -11.23 1.63 23.53
C VAL A 793 -10.76 0.18 23.69
N VAL A 794 -10.04 -0.04 24.76
CA VAL A 794 -9.42 -1.29 25.17
C VAL A 794 -9.90 -1.61 26.59
N GLU A 795 -10.36 -2.83 26.81
CA GLU A 795 -10.78 -3.30 28.13
C GLU A 795 -9.65 -4.09 28.79
N ARG A 796 -9.22 -3.67 29.98
CA ARG A 796 -8.20 -4.34 30.77
C ARG A 796 -8.83 -5.18 31.88
N PRO A 797 -8.12 -6.23 32.36
CA PRO A 797 -8.55 -7.01 33.52
C PRO A 797 -8.97 -6.09 34.68
N GLY A 798 -10.12 -6.38 35.27
CA GLY A 798 -10.73 -5.53 36.31
C GLY A 798 -11.72 -4.48 35.79
N GLY A 799 -12.13 -4.56 34.52
CA GLY A 799 -13.16 -3.67 33.94
C GLY A 799 -12.67 -2.25 33.67
N VAL A 800 -11.35 -2.06 33.56
CA VAL A 800 -10.76 -0.75 33.29
C VAL A 800 -10.77 -0.49 31.78
N ILE A 801 -11.50 0.53 31.36
CA ILE A 801 -11.59 0.93 29.95
C ILE A 801 -10.57 2.04 29.69
N LEU A 802 -9.67 1.81 28.74
CA LEU A 802 -8.65 2.76 28.31
C LEU A 802 -8.86 3.14 26.83
N PRO A 803 -8.60 4.40 26.42
CA PRO A 803 -8.59 4.73 25.00
C PRO A 803 -7.44 4.03 24.28
N LYS A 804 -7.64 3.61 23.02
CA LYS A 804 -6.55 3.09 22.18
C LYS A 804 -5.45 4.12 21.95
N LEU A 805 -5.82 5.39 21.80
CA LEU A 805 -4.89 6.51 21.73
C LEU A 805 -5.21 7.52 22.83
N GLN A 806 -4.26 7.68 23.75
CA GLN A 806 -4.19 8.82 24.64
C GLN A 806 -3.12 9.76 24.09
N TRP A 807 -3.40 11.06 23.99
CA TRP A 807 -2.43 12.03 23.48
C TRP A 807 -2.41 13.31 24.30
N PHE A 808 -1.25 13.96 24.33
CA PHE A 808 -1.03 15.20 25.05
C PHE A 808 -0.18 16.17 24.23
N ARG A 809 -0.62 17.42 24.14
CA ARG A 809 0.20 18.53 23.67
C ARG A 809 1.00 19.07 24.85
N ARG A 810 2.33 18.97 24.81
CA ARG A 810 3.21 19.41 25.90
C ARG A 810 3.57 20.89 25.73
N LEU A 811 3.70 21.59 26.85
CA LEU A 811 4.22 22.97 26.88
C LEU A 811 5.75 23.01 26.85
N ALA A 812 6.40 21.96 27.35
CA ALA A 812 7.83 21.79 27.22
C ALA A 812 8.21 21.55 25.75
N LEU A 813 9.37 22.05 25.34
CA LEU A 813 9.90 21.88 23.98
C LEU A 813 10.65 20.55 23.81
N GLN A 814 10.98 19.87 24.91
CA GLN A 814 11.78 18.65 24.92
C GLN A 814 11.23 17.67 25.97
N PRO A 815 11.37 16.35 25.74
CA PRO A 815 10.95 15.35 26.71
C PRO A 815 11.88 15.31 27.92
N GLU A 816 11.29 15.10 29.10
CA GLU A 816 12.00 14.91 30.37
C GLU A 816 11.73 13.53 30.99
N THR A 817 10.78 12.78 30.44
CA THR A 817 10.39 11.46 30.93
C THR A 817 10.82 10.37 29.97
N PRO A 818 11.09 9.14 30.45
CA PRO A 818 11.32 8.00 29.57
C PRO A 818 10.13 7.70 28.65
N ALA A 819 10.41 7.10 27.50
CA ALA A 819 9.42 6.57 26.56
C ALA A 819 10.00 5.36 25.81
N HIS A 820 9.16 4.62 25.12
CA HIS A 820 9.62 3.50 24.28
C HIS A 820 10.22 4.03 22.96
N LEU A 821 9.50 4.95 22.33
CA LEU A 821 9.85 5.50 21.03
C LEU A 821 9.93 7.03 21.07
N ALA A 822 10.92 7.60 20.39
CA ALA A 822 10.92 9.00 19.98
C ALA A 822 10.82 9.10 18.45
N LEU A 823 9.86 9.87 17.96
CA LEU A 823 9.72 10.24 16.55
C LEU A 823 10.08 11.71 16.41
N ALA A 824 11.16 12.02 15.69
CA ALA A 824 11.65 13.39 15.60
C ALA A 824 11.74 13.85 14.16
N PHE A 825 11.11 14.98 13.85
CA PHE A 825 11.00 15.50 12.48
C PHE A 825 11.79 16.80 12.32
N ASP A 826 12.49 16.96 11.20
CA ASP A 826 13.22 18.19 10.83
C ASP A 826 13.95 18.82 12.03
N LEU A 827 14.79 18.02 12.70
CA LEU A 827 15.38 18.36 14.01
C LEU A 827 16.46 19.44 13.89
N PHE A 828 17.17 19.45 12.77
CA PHE A 828 18.38 20.24 12.59
C PHE A 828 18.05 21.66 12.12
N THR A 829 19.03 22.57 12.27
CA THR A 829 18.81 23.98 11.94
C THR A 829 19.31 24.25 10.52
N SER A 830 18.42 24.72 9.65
CA SER A 830 18.76 25.04 8.27
C SER A 830 18.87 26.55 8.05
N LYS A 831 19.77 26.96 7.16
CA LYS A 831 19.95 28.34 6.69
C LYS A 831 20.37 28.33 5.22
N VAL A 832 20.13 29.42 4.51
CA VAL A 832 20.63 29.59 3.14
C VAL A 832 21.81 30.55 3.13
N GLU A 833 22.90 30.13 2.52
CA GLU A 833 24.10 30.94 2.33
C GLU A 833 24.41 31.08 0.83
N CYS A 834 24.95 32.23 0.43
CA CYS A 834 25.52 32.40 -0.90
C CYS A 834 26.97 31.93 -0.89
N GLN A 835 27.28 30.88 -1.63
CA GLN A 835 28.65 30.37 -1.77
C GLN A 835 29.18 30.52 -3.20
N PRO A 836 30.48 30.77 -3.38
CA PRO A 836 31.08 30.82 -4.71
C PRO A 836 30.89 29.49 -5.45
N LYS A 837 30.48 29.55 -6.73
CA LYS A 837 30.34 28.36 -7.59
C LYS A 837 31.61 27.52 -7.68
N THR A 838 32.78 28.13 -7.50
CA THR A 838 34.09 27.44 -7.49
C THR A 838 34.27 26.46 -6.33
N ARG A 839 33.49 26.59 -5.26
CA ARG A 839 33.47 25.65 -4.13
C ARG A 839 32.46 24.51 -4.31
N LEU A 840 31.59 24.62 -5.31
CA LEU A 840 30.58 23.62 -5.59
C LEU A 840 31.05 22.73 -6.76
N PRO A 841 30.69 21.44 -6.75
CA PRO A 841 30.85 20.57 -7.92
C PRO A 841 30.32 21.22 -9.20
N SER A 842 31.10 21.10 -10.28
CA SER A 842 30.81 21.79 -11.54
C SER A 842 29.62 21.24 -12.31
N SER A 843 29.16 20.02 -12.00
CA SER A 843 28.01 19.37 -12.65
C SER A 843 27.27 18.46 -11.66
N GLY A 844 25.96 18.27 -11.89
CA GLY A 844 25.13 17.29 -11.20
C GLY A 844 24.36 16.41 -12.19
N SER A 845 23.49 15.52 -11.71
CA SER A 845 22.65 14.68 -12.58
C SER A 845 21.43 15.45 -13.09
N LEU A 846 21.09 15.24 -14.36
CA LEU A 846 19.80 15.62 -14.92
C LEU A 846 18.89 14.39 -14.96
N GLU A 847 17.95 14.30 -14.03
CA GLU A 847 17.04 13.15 -13.90
C GLU A 847 15.70 13.39 -14.59
N VAL A 848 15.15 12.34 -15.20
CA VAL A 848 13.87 12.35 -15.93
C VAL A 848 13.77 13.57 -16.87
N HIS A 849 14.81 13.80 -17.67
CA HIS A 849 14.89 14.91 -18.61
C HIS A 849 14.76 16.32 -18.02
N GLY A 850 15.01 16.46 -16.71
CA GLY A 850 14.85 17.70 -15.95
C GLY A 850 13.52 17.82 -15.21
N LEU A 851 12.62 16.85 -15.31
CA LEU A 851 11.34 16.85 -14.58
C LEU A 851 11.52 16.51 -13.09
N LEU A 852 12.62 15.86 -12.72
CA LEU A 852 13.01 15.61 -11.33
C LEU A 852 14.31 16.38 -11.07
N LEU A 853 14.22 17.46 -10.28
CA LEU A 853 15.37 18.20 -9.81
C LEU A 853 15.81 17.64 -8.45
N VAL A 854 16.97 16.98 -8.44
CA VAL A 854 17.56 16.39 -7.24
C VAL A 854 18.66 17.33 -6.72
N PRO A 855 18.54 17.87 -5.50
CA PRO A 855 19.64 18.59 -4.87
C PRO A 855 20.84 17.67 -4.65
N ASN A 856 22.04 18.14 -4.98
CA ASN A 856 23.25 17.48 -4.51
C ASN A 856 23.41 17.78 -3.01
N ARG A 857 23.65 16.73 -2.20
CA ARG A 857 23.94 16.87 -0.78
C ARG A 857 25.34 16.33 -0.46
N GLU A 858 26.12 17.13 0.24
CA GLU A 858 27.44 16.74 0.78
C GLU A 858 27.44 16.93 2.30
N PHE A 859 27.92 15.93 3.04
CA PHE A 859 28.07 16.01 4.48
C PHE A 859 29.52 16.38 4.85
N ILE A 860 29.68 17.40 5.69
CA ILE A 860 30.98 17.92 6.11
C ILE A 860 31.06 17.83 7.64
N ALA A 861 32.00 17.03 8.13
CA ALA A 861 32.34 16.94 9.55
C ALA A 861 33.83 17.25 9.72
N THR A 862 34.13 18.42 10.29
CA THR A 862 35.49 18.83 10.67
C THR A 862 35.57 19.03 12.17
N THR A 863 36.77 18.94 12.76
CA THR A 863 36.95 19.11 14.21
C THR A 863 36.69 20.53 14.70
N ASP A 864 36.76 21.52 13.81
CA ASP A 864 36.79 22.95 14.17
C ASP A 864 35.43 23.64 13.98
N GLN A 865 34.43 22.94 13.42
CA GLN A 865 33.10 23.48 13.13
C GLN A 865 32.01 22.46 13.52
N PHE A 866 30.78 22.93 13.70
CA PHE A 866 29.65 22.01 13.81
C PHE A 866 29.51 21.22 12.51
N PRO A 867 29.21 19.91 12.56
CA PRO A 867 28.95 19.13 11.36
C PRO A 867 27.70 19.65 10.66
N TYR A 868 27.72 19.67 9.33
CA TYR A 868 26.63 20.18 8.52
C TYR A 868 26.49 19.46 7.18
N TRP A 869 25.28 19.52 6.63
CA TRP A 869 25.01 19.16 5.24
C TRP A 869 24.96 20.41 4.38
N CYS A 870 25.60 20.33 3.23
CA CYS A 870 25.59 21.32 2.17
C CYS A 870 24.71 20.79 1.03
N SER A 871 23.54 21.39 0.82
CA SER A 871 22.59 20.98 -0.22
C SER A 871 22.37 22.09 -1.24
N PHE A 872 22.48 21.80 -2.53
CA PHE A 872 22.27 22.79 -3.59
C PHE A 872 21.72 22.16 -4.87
N ILE A 873 20.96 22.94 -5.65
CA ILE A 873 20.54 22.53 -6.99
C ILE A 873 21.72 22.74 -7.95
N PRO A 874 22.15 21.74 -8.72
CA PRO A 874 23.23 21.90 -9.70
C PRO A 874 22.89 22.97 -10.74
N TYR A 875 23.82 23.89 -11.00
CA TYR A 875 23.61 24.97 -11.97
C TYR A 875 23.82 24.52 -13.43
N ASP A 876 24.52 23.41 -13.67
CA ASP A 876 24.70 22.80 -15.00
C ASP A 876 24.55 21.27 -14.92
N PRO A 877 23.32 20.76 -14.72
CA PRO A 877 23.07 19.33 -14.62
C PRO A 877 23.24 18.63 -15.98
N VAL A 878 23.88 17.47 -15.97
CA VAL A 878 24.22 16.67 -17.16
C VAL A 878 23.37 15.39 -17.19
N GLY A 879 22.76 15.11 -18.35
CA GLY A 879 22.00 13.89 -18.59
C GLY A 879 21.19 13.97 -19.88
N GLU A 880 20.28 13.00 -20.06
CA GLU A 880 19.45 12.92 -21.26
C GLU A 880 18.41 14.04 -21.28
N LYS A 881 18.32 14.77 -22.39
CA LYS A 881 17.32 15.82 -22.59
C LYS A 881 16.00 15.21 -23.04
N HIS A 882 14.91 15.97 -22.92
CA HIS A 882 13.56 15.53 -23.26
C HIS A 882 13.50 14.90 -24.66
N PRO A 883 12.89 13.70 -24.82
CA PRO A 883 12.95 12.92 -26.06
C PRO A 883 12.27 13.62 -27.24
N VAL A 884 11.12 14.27 -27.01
CA VAL A 884 10.41 15.05 -28.05
C VAL A 884 11.19 16.29 -28.49
N ALA A 885 11.62 17.14 -27.55
CA ALA A 885 12.29 18.39 -27.88
C ALA A 885 13.28 18.82 -26.79
N LYS A 886 14.58 18.84 -27.13
CA LYS A 886 15.67 19.25 -26.22
C LYS A 886 15.47 20.63 -25.58
N VAL A 887 14.74 21.52 -26.25
CA VAL A 887 14.46 22.88 -25.77
C VAL A 887 13.63 22.90 -24.48
N LEU A 888 12.80 21.87 -24.23
CA LEU A 888 11.97 21.77 -23.03
C LEU A 888 12.84 21.71 -21.76
N THR A 889 13.77 20.73 -21.72
CA THR A 889 14.79 20.62 -20.68
C THR A 889 15.62 21.90 -20.54
N ILE A 890 16.16 22.41 -21.65
CA ILE A 890 17.04 23.59 -21.63
C ILE A 890 16.32 24.81 -21.05
N ARG A 891 15.05 25.01 -21.44
CA ARG A 891 14.24 26.14 -20.97
C ARG A 891 13.94 26.02 -19.47
N GLN A 892 13.58 24.83 -19.00
CA GLN A 892 13.26 24.58 -17.60
C GLN A 892 14.48 24.80 -16.70
N VAL A 893 15.64 24.21 -17.03
CA VAL A 893 16.90 24.39 -16.30
C VAL A 893 17.31 25.87 -16.30
N ARG A 894 17.26 26.52 -17.47
CA ARG A 894 17.60 27.96 -17.59
C ARG A 894 16.70 28.83 -16.70
N LEU A 895 15.40 28.60 -16.71
CA LEU A 895 14.46 29.39 -15.93
C LEU A 895 14.66 29.18 -14.43
N HIS A 896 14.92 27.95 -14.01
CA HIS A 896 15.25 27.63 -12.63
C HIS A 896 16.53 28.35 -12.18
N ASN A 897 17.61 28.31 -12.98
CA ASN A 897 18.85 29.02 -12.67
C ASN A 897 18.65 30.53 -12.50
N ILE A 898 17.79 31.15 -13.32
CA ILE A 898 17.47 32.58 -13.18
C ILE A 898 16.81 32.86 -11.82
N LEU A 899 15.92 31.98 -11.33
CA LEU A 899 15.30 32.14 -10.01
C LEU A 899 16.32 31.99 -8.88
N LEU A 900 17.29 31.09 -9.03
CA LEU A 900 18.37 30.92 -8.06
C LEU A 900 19.32 32.13 -8.05
N ASP A 901 19.66 32.67 -9.22
CA ASP A 901 20.43 33.91 -9.35
C ASP A 901 19.68 35.10 -8.71
N LEU A 902 18.35 35.21 -8.91
CA LEU A 902 17.54 36.23 -8.23
C LEU A 902 17.51 36.04 -6.71
N THR A 903 17.49 34.80 -6.24
CA THR A 903 17.58 34.50 -4.80
C THR A 903 18.95 34.93 -4.26
N VAL A 904 20.04 34.67 -4.97
CA VAL A 904 21.39 35.15 -4.61
C VAL A 904 21.43 36.67 -4.53
N GLN A 905 20.88 37.36 -5.54
CA GLN A 905 20.79 38.82 -5.56
C GLN A 905 20.04 39.35 -4.33
N HIS A 906 18.91 38.72 -3.96
CA HIS A 906 18.08 39.11 -2.83
C HIS A 906 18.75 38.87 -1.47
N LEU A 907 19.59 37.86 -1.37
CA LEU A 907 20.40 37.54 -0.18
C LEU A 907 21.70 38.37 -0.09
N GLY A 908 21.94 39.28 -1.06
CA GLY A 908 23.12 40.15 -1.09
C GLY A 908 24.38 39.50 -1.65
N GLY A 909 24.27 38.33 -2.29
CA GLY A 909 25.36 37.68 -3.01
C GLY A 909 25.59 38.26 -4.41
N THR A 910 26.70 37.85 -5.04
CA THR A 910 27.07 38.32 -6.39
C THR A 910 26.54 37.37 -7.46
N VAL A 911 25.58 37.84 -8.26
CA VAL A 911 24.96 37.07 -9.35
C VAL A 911 26.02 36.57 -10.34
N GLY A 912 25.88 35.31 -10.77
CA GLY A 912 26.80 34.68 -11.72
C GLY A 912 28.03 34.04 -11.07
N THR A 913 28.55 34.59 -9.97
CA THR A 913 29.69 34.01 -9.22
C THR A 913 29.27 33.17 -8.03
N ASP A 914 28.27 33.63 -7.28
CA ASP A 914 27.73 32.95 -6.11
C ASP A 914 26.51 32.10 -6.48
N TRP A 915 26.15 31.19 -5.58
CA TRP A 915 25.02 30.26 -5.71
C TRP A 915 24.34 30.07 -4.35
N PRO A 916 23.00 29.91 -4.29
CA PRO A 916 22.32 29.69 -3.03
C PRO A 916 22.49 28.23 -2.61
N VAL A 917 22.93 28.05 -1.38
CA VAL A 917 23.21 26.73 -0.79
C VAL A 917 22.47 26.62 0.53
N LEU A 918 21.74 25.52 0.71
CA LEU A 918 21.09 25.16 1.95
C LEU A 918 22.09 24.47 2.87
N ILE A 919 22.42 25.12 3.98
CA ILE A 919 23.28 24.58 5.04
C ILE A 919 22.40 24.10 6.18
N THR A 920 22.47 22.82 6.50
CA THR A 920 21.77 22.23 7.65
C THR A 920 22.80 21.81 8.68
N GLU A 921 22.84 22.50 9.81
CA GLU A 921 23.86 22.32 10.85
C GLU A 921 23.33 21.57 12.08
N VAL A 922 24.18 20.71 12.64
CA VAL A 922 23.95 20.08 13.94
C VAL A 922 24.64 20.90 15.02
N ASN A 923 24.01 21.99 15.44
CA ASN A 923 24.53 22.82 16.52
C ASN A 923 24.47 22.09 17.88
N ALA A 924 25.12 22.68 18.89
CA ALA A 924 25.25 22.07 20.21
C ALA A 924 23.89 21.77 20.87
N LYS A 925 22.88 22.63 20.69
CA LYS A 925 21.53 22.44 21.23
C LYS A 925 20.82 21.25 20.58
N ARG A 926 20.93 21.10 19.26
CA ARG A 926 20.32 19.97 18.52
C ARG A 926 21.03 18.66 18.80
N SER A 927 22.37 18.67 18.92
CA SER A 927 23.13 17.49 19.32
C SER A 927 22.77 17.03 20.74
N LEU A 928 22.64 17.95 21.70
CA LEU A 928 22.21 17.62 23.06
C LEU A 928 20.78 17.07 23.11
N LEU A 929 19.86 17.65 22.33
CA LEU A 929 18.50 17.12 22.21
C LEU A 929 18.51 15.67 21.75
N LEU A 930 19.24 15.36 20.68
CA LEU A 930 19.32 13.99 20.17
C LEU A 930 19.94 13.02 21.19
N GLN A 931 21.01 13.44 21.90
CA GLN A 931 21.60 12.67 23.00
C GLN A 931 20.59 12.41 24.12
N ASN A 932 19.79 13.41 24.48
CA ASN A 932 18.75 13.26 25.50
C ASN A 932 17.64 12.30 25.02
N LEU A 933 17.24 12.36 23.75
CA LEU A 933 16.26 11.42 23.19
C LEU A 933 16.78 9.98 23.28
N HIS A 934 18.03 9.73 22.88
CA HIS A 934 18.63 8.40 23.03
C HIS A 934 18.76 7.99 24.51
N ALA A 935 19.02 8.91 25.44
CA ALA A 935 19.09 8.58 26.87
C ALA A 935 17.71 8.19 27.44
N LEU A 936 16.63 8.82 26.97
CA LEU A 936 15.28 8.65 27.48
C LEU A 936 14.47 7.56 26.77
N CYS A 937 14.81 7.22 25.52
CA CYS A 937 14.02 6.33 24.68
C CYS A 937 14.80 5.10 24.24
N ASP A 938 14.09 4.00 24.00
CA ASP A 938 14.71 2.78 23.49
C ASP A 938 15.13 3.00 22.04
N TRP A 939 14.19 3.42 21.18
CA TRP A 939 14.47 3.76 19.79
C TRP A 939 14.15 5.22 19.48
N VAL A 940 15.02 5.84 18.71
CA VAL A 940 14.84 7.19 18.17
C VAL A 940 14.77 7.09 16.65
N ILE A 941 13.62 7.46 16.10
CA ILE A 941 13.36 7.51 14.67
C ILE A 941 13.39 8.98 14.25
N THR A 942 14.43 9.36 13.51
CA THR A 942 14.55 10.71 12.94
C THR A 942 14.10 10.71 11.49
N ALA A 943 13.23 11.64 11.12
CA ALA A 943 12.76 11.85 9.76
C ALA A 943 13.05 13.30 9.33
N ASP A 944 14.04 13.50 8.46
CA ASP A 944 14.55 14.82 8.09
C ASP A 944 14.73 14.92 6.57
N ARG A 945 14.38 16.09 6.00
CA ARG A 945 14.48 16.33 4.55
C ARG A 945 15.87 16.75 4.10
N ASN A 946 16.66 17.34 5.01
CA ASN A 946 17.92 17.99 4.69
C ASN A 946 19.12 17.31 5.34
N ALA A 947 18.88 16.44 6.32
CA ALA A 947 19.88 15.63 6.99
C ALA A 947 19.73 14.15 6.68
N GLY A 948 20.82 13.41 6.80
CA GLY A 948 20.86 12.00 6.47
C GLY A 948 21.74 11.15 7.38
N VAL A 949 21.92 9.90 6.97
CA VAL A 949 22.65 8.89 7.75
C VAL A 949 24.12 9.25 7.98
N GLU A 950 24.68 10.14 7.16
CA GLU A 950 26.10 10.49 7.19
C GLU A 950 26.56 11.04 8.56
N TYR A 951 25.67 11.68 9.31
CA TYR A 951 25.96 12.13 10.68
C TYR A 951 26.19 10.98 11.65
N PHE A 952 25.43 9.89 11.54
CA PHE A 952 25.59 8.70 12.37
C PHE A 952 26.72 7.79 11.86
N ASP A 953 27.07 7.86 10.58
CA ASP A 953 28.05 7.01 9.91
C ASP A 953 29.38 7.75 9.63
N SER A 954 29.87 8.53 10.59
CA SER A 954 31.10 9.34 10.46
C SER A 954 32.16 9.00 11.53
N PRO A 955 32.85 7.84 11.42
CA PRO A 955 33.76 7.36 12.46
C PRO A 955 35.01 8.23 12.64
N GLN A 956 35.48 8.90 11.60
CA GLN A 956 36.67 9.77 11.67
C GLN A 956 36.33 11.20 12.10
N GLY A 957 35.24 11.76 11.56
CA GLY A 957 34.81 13.13 11.84
C GLY A 957 34.10 13.28 13.19
N LEU A 958 33.37 12.25 13.64
CA LEU A 958 32.52 12.28 14.83
C LEU A 958 32.64 10.98 15.67
N PRO A 959 33.84 10.64 16.19
CA PRO A 959 34.10 9.34 16.81
C PRO A 959 33.25 9.05 18.07
N LYS A 960 32.86 10.07 18.84
CA LYS A 960 32.00 9.91 20.04
C LYS A 960 30.52 9.66 19.72
N LEU A 961 30.08 10.10 18.55
CA LEU A 961 28.68 9.95 18.12
C LEU A 961 28.45 8.60 17.43
N TYR A 962 29.49 8.07 16.79
CA TYR A 962 29.53 6.71 16.23
C TYR A 962 29.26 5.60 17.27
N ASP A 963 29.24 5.93 18.56
CA ASP A 963 28.82 5.02 19.64
C ASP A 963 27.28 4.77 19.66
N ALA A 964 26.47 5.60 18.99
CA ALA A 964 25.04 5.34 18.78
C ALA A 964 24.86 4.39 17.58
N TYR A 965 24.06 3.32 17.75
CA TYR A 965 23.86 2.29 16.75
C TYR A 965 22.70 2.64 15.83
N VAL A 966 22.96 2.71 14.53
CA VAL A 966 21.92 2.76 13.50
C VAL A 966 21.35 1.34 13.35
N ILE A 967 20.06 1.19 13.65
CA ILE A 967 19.32 -0.07 13.51
C ILE A 967 18.87 -0.25 12.06
N ASP A 968 18.26 0.79 11.49
CA ASP A 968 17.86 0.82 10.09
C ASP A 968 17.94 2.25 9.52
N CYS A 969 18.01 2.34 8.20
CA CYS A 969 17.95 3.58 7.46
C CYS A 969 17.16 3.35 6.17
N ALA A 970 16.07 4.09 6.02
CA ALA A 970 15.41 4.29 4.72
C ALA A 970 16.04 5.52 4.06
N PRO A 971 16.95 5.35 3.08
CA PRO A 971 17.54 6.47 2.36
C PRO A 971 16.49 7.12 1.44
N GLU A 972 16.91 8.13 0.69
CA GLU A 972 16.12 8.73 -0.40
C GLU A 972 15.54 7.66 -1.33
N ARG A 973 14.24 7.80 -1.62
CA ARG A 973 13.44 6.89 -2.45
C ARG A 973 12.40 7.70 -3.22
N ASP A 974 12.00 7.20 -4.39
CA ASP A 974 11.01 7.85 -5.26
C ASP A 974 9.67 8.13 -4.54
N ASP A 975 9.28 7.30 -3.58
CA ASP A 975 8.05 7.46 -2.79
C ASP A 975 8.20 8.42 -1.60
N LEU A 976 9.37 8.49 -0.97
CA LEU A 976 9.65 9.40 0.16
C LEU A 976 10.15 10.79 -0.27
N GLY A 977 10.47 10.95 -1.56
CA GLY A 977 11.21 12.11 -2.04
C GLY A 977 12.57 12.21 -1.32
N PHE A 978 12.82 13.38 -0.74
CA PHE A 978 14.08 13.69 -0.05
C PHE A 978 14.07 13.39 1.45
N LEU A 979 12.93 12.95 2.00
CA LEU A 979 12.84 12.61 3.40
C LEU A 979 13.65 11.34 3.69
N GLN A 980 14.64 11.45 4.58
CA GLN A 980 15.38 10.31 5.09
C GLN A 980 14.87 9.92 6.46
N LEU A 981 14.66 8.62 6.65
CA LEU A 981 14.23 8.08 7.94
C LEU A 981 15.31 7.16 8.49
N ILE A 982 15.75 7.45 9.71
CA ILE A 982 16.85 6.74 10.38
C ILE A 982 16.34 6.27 11.75
N THR A 983 16.45 4.99 12.00
CA THR A 983 16.13 4.36 13.29
C THR A 983 17.44 4.09 14.03
N SER A 984 17.59 4.62 15.24
CA SER A 984 18.84 4.56 16.01
C SER A 984 18.59 4.35 17.49
N THR A 985 19.59 3.79 18.19
CA THR A 985 19.55 3.56 19.64
C THR A 985 20.93 3.68 20.29
N ASN A 986 20.97 3.98 21.60
CA ASN A 986 22.17 3.87 22.43
C ASN A 986 22.08 2.70 23.46
N ARG A 987 20.99 1.92 23.44
CA ARG A 987 20.71 0.84 24.40
C ARG A 987 21.39 -0.46 23.96
N LEU A 988 22.71 -0.48 24.14
CA LEU A 988 23.54 -1.65 23.80
C LEU A 988 23.11 -2.95 24.50
N GLU A 989 22.60 -2.85 25.72
CA GLU A 989 22.13 -4.01 26.49
C GLU A 989 20.86 -4.61 25.87
N GLU A 990 19.92 -3.77 25.43
CA GLU A 990 18.71 -4.20 24.70
C GLU A 990 19.09 -4.93 23.41
N ILE A 991 19.96 -4.35 22.58
CA ILE A 991 20.44 -5.02 21.36
C ILE A 991 21.11 -6.36 21.70
N ALA A 992 21.93 -6.39 22.75
CA ALA A 992 22.61 -7.61 23.18
C ALA A 992 21.64 -8.68 23.69
N ASP A 993 20.54 -8.30 24.34
CA ASP A 993 19.50 -9.20 24.83
C ASP A 993 18.59 -9.68 23.70
N LEU A 994 18.24 -8.81 22.75
CA LEU A 994 17.50 -9.18 21.53
C LEU A 994 18.33 -10.14 20.68
N LEU A 995 19.58 -9.78 20.36
CA LEU A 995 20.52 -10.67 19.69
C LEU A 995 20.78 -11.93 20.52
N GLY A 996 20.85 -11.82 21.84
CA GLY A 996 21.01 -12.95 22.75
C GLY A 996 19.83 -13.90 22.69
N THR A 997 18.61 -13.40 22.55
CA THR A 997 17.38 -14.18 22.40
C THR A 997 17.32 -14.86 21.05
N ILE A 998 17.63 -14.13 19.97
CA ILE A 998 17.73 -14.69 18.62
C ILE A 998 18.87 -15.72 18.55
N LEU A 999 20.04 -15.42 19.12
CA LEU A 999 21.17 -16.33 19.17
C LEU A 999 20.88 -17.52 20.07
N LYS A 1000 20.12 -17.40 21.16
CA LYS A 1000 19.65 -18.55 21.96
C LYS A 1000 18.68 -19.42 21.17
N ALA A 1001 17.79 -18.81 20.38
CA ALA A 1001 16.91 -19.51 19.45
C ALA A 1001 17.69 -20.19 18.31
N MET A 1002 18.82 -19.61 17.88
CA MET A 1002 19.69 -20.16 16.83
C MET A 1002 20.79 -21.12 17.34
N ALA A 1003 21.24 -21.02 18.59
CA ALA A 1003 22.44 -21.69 19.13
C ALA A 1003 22.18 -22.93 19.99
N SER A 1004 21.14 -23.69 19.67
CA SER A 1004 21.20 -25.15 19.85
C SER A 1004 21.67 -25.79 18.54
N PRO A 1005 22.92 -26.33 18.40
CA PRO A 1005 24.04 -26.38 19.32
C PRO A 1005 25.36 -25.87 18.66
N ILE A 1006 25.84 -24.66 18.99
CA ILE A 1006 27.24 -24.27 18.72
C ILE A 1006 27.83 -23.66 19.99
N ARG A 1007 28.97 -24.23 20.41
CA ARG A 1007 29.67 -23.95 21.67
C ARG A 1007 29.87 -22.46 21.94
N ARG A 1008 29.69 -22.09 23.22
CA ARG A 1008 30.10 -20.84 23.86
C ARG A 1008 31.46 -20.36 23.33
N LEU A 1009 31.43 -19.36 22.45
CA LEU A 1009 32.56 -18.46 22.20
C LEU A 1009 32.37 -17.24 23.09
N ASN A 1010 33.46 -16.84 23.76
CA ASN A 1010 33.50 -15.77 24.75
C ASN A 1010 32.85 -14.47 24.25
N LEU A 1011 31.80 -14.03 24.93
CA LEU A 1011 30.98 -12.84 24.64
C LEU A 1011 31.71 -11.49 24.88
N THR A 1012 32.99 -11.49 25.22
CA THR A 1012 33.79 -10.26 25.40
C THR A 1012 34.42 -9.76 24.10
N SER A 1013 34.59 -10.60 23.07
CA SER A 1013 35.16 -10.19 21.78
C SER A 1013 34.11 -9.71 20.75
N THR A 1014 32.82 -9.95 20.97
CA THR A 1014 31.73 -9.57 20.06
C THR A 1014 31.36 -8.08 20.14
N LYS A 1015 31.68 -7.40 21.25
CA LYS A 1015 31.50 -5.94 21.37
C LYS A 1015 32.34 -5.14 20.37
N VAL A 1016 33.48 -5.66 19.94
CA VAL A 1016 34.38 -5.00 18.97
C VAL A 1016 33.97 -5.27 17.51
N ASN A 1017 33.23 -6.35 17.24
CA ASN A 1017 32.90 -6.80 15.87
C ASN A 1017 31.55 -6.30 15.33
N CYS A 1018 30.67 -5.75 16.17
CA CYS A 1018 29.41 -5.18 15.67
C CYS A 1018 29.67 -3.97 14.73
N ASN A 1019 30.71 -3.18 15.02
CA ASN A 1019 31.13 -2.05 14.19
C ASN A 1019 31.64 -2.46 12.80
N ALA A 1020 32.16 -3.68 12.65
CA ALA A 1020 32.62 -4.21 11.36
C ALA A 1020 31.46 -4.84 10.55
N PHE A 1021 30.43 -5.34 11.23
CA PHE A 1021 29.29 -6.00 10.60
C PHE A 1021 28.31 -4.98 9.99
N SER A 1022 28.05 -3.85 10.67
CA SER A 1022 27.24 -2.74 10.13
C SER A 1022 27.88 -2.10 8.88
N ALA A 1023 29.18 -1.82 8.94
CA ALA A 1023 29.95 -1.29 7.80
C ALA A 1023 29.94 -2.24 6.60
N SER A 1024 29.99 -3.55 6.82
CA SER A 1024 29.98 -4.56 5.75
C SER A 1024 28.62 -4.67 5.04
N ILE A 1025 27.51 -4.52 5.77
CA ILE A 1025 26.15 -4.52 5.21
C ILE A 1025 25.90 -3.25 4.37
N LEU A 1026 26.34 -2.09 4.85
CA LEU A 1026 26.26 -0.82 4.11
C LEU A 1026 27.07 -0.84 2.81
N THR A 1027 28.27 -1.44 2.84
CA THR A 1027 29.12 -1.62 1.66
C THR A 1027 28.50 -2.58 0.64
N TYR A 1028 27.81 -3.63 1.10
CA TYR A 1028 27.12 -4.59 0.24
C TYR A 1028 25.88 -3.96 -0.46
N SER A 1029 25.17 -3.05 0.20
CA SER A 1029 24.03 -2.32 -0.40
C SER A 1029 24.47 -1.36 -1.53
N ARG A 1030 25.63 -0.71 -1.38
CA ARG A 1030 26.25 0.16 -2.42
C ARG A 1030 26.73 -0.64 -3.63
N SER A 1031 27.22 -1.86 -3.40
CA SER A 1031 27.64 -2.81 -4.45
C SER A 1031 26.45 -3.38 -5.24
N ALA A 1032 25.38 -3.78 -4.54
CA ALA A 1032 24.21 -4.43 -5.14
C ALA A 1032 23.38 -3.51 -6.05
N ARG A 1033 23.38 -2.18 -5.82
CA ARG A 1033 22.68 -1.20 -6.68
C ARG A 1033 23.47 -0.78 -7.91
N ARG A 1034 24.81 -0.83 -7.89
CA ARG A 1034 25.62 -0.61 -9.10
C ARG A 1034 25.50 -1.76 -10.10
N SER A 1035 25.24 -2.99 -9.65
CA SER A 1035 25.11 -4.16 -10.54
C SER A 1035 23.71 -4.33 -11.15
N THR A 1036 22.67 -3.80 -10.53
CA THR A 1036 21.29 -3.85 -11.07
C THR A 1036 21.05 -2.81 -12.18
N PHE A 1037 21.79 -1.71 -12.20
CA PHE A 1037 21.73 -0.74 -13.31
C PHE A 1037 22.58 -1.12 -14.53
N PHE A 1038 23.60 -1.98 -14.38
CA PHE A 1038 24.45 -2.41 -15.50
C PHE A 1038 23.98 -3.69 -16.21
N SER A 1039 22.97 -4.40 -15.71
CA SER A 1039 22.51 -5.68 -16.27
C SER A 1039 21.23 -5.62 -17.12
N LEU A 1040 20.62 -4.44 -17.28
CA LEU A 1040 19.39 -4.27 -18.08
C LEU A 1040 19.57 -3.43 -19.37
N SER A 1041 20.80 -3.08 -19.75
CA SER A 1041 21.11 -2.45 -21.06
C SER A 1041 21.70 -3.39 -22.10
N SER A 1042 21.81 -4.70 -21.84
CA SER A 1042 22.34 -5.67 -22.78
C SER A 1042 21.39 -6.85 -22.99
N ASN A 1043 20.28 -6.61 -23.68
CA ASN A 1043 19.57 -7.67 -24.39
C ASN A 1043 18.67 -7.08 -25.49
N ALA A 1044 19.29 -6.73 -26.61
CA ALA A 1044 18.60 -6.59 -27.89
C ALA A 1044 19.54 -6.96 -29.05
N GLY A 1045 19.19 -8.05 -29.75
CA GLY A 1045 19.41 -8.20 -31.19
C GLY A 1045 20.84 -8.46 -31.67
N THR A 1046 21.21 -9.73 -31.73
CA THR A 1046 22.18 -10.21 -32.73
C THR A 1046 21.63 -10.00 -34.14
N SER A 1047 22.23 -9.07 -34.90
CA SER A 1047 22.16 -9.11 -36.37
C SER A 1047 23.53 -8.80 -36.95
N SER A 1048 24.05 -9.78 -37.67
CA SER A 1048 25.27 -9.76 -38.48
C SER A 1048 25.26 -8.66 -39.53
N ASN A 1049 26.32 -7.86 -39.60
CA ASN A 1049 27.12 -7.63 -40.81
C ASN A 1049 28.28 -6.69 -40.50
N GLY A 1050 29.49 -7.16 -40.78
CA GLY A 1050 30.73 -6.39 -40.61
C GLY A 1050 30.95 -5.40 -41.75
N ILE A 1051 31.71 -4.34 -41.46
CA ILE A 1051 32.69 -3.69 -42.33
C ILE A 1051 33.64 -2.87 -41.44
N GLN A 1052 34.90 -2.93 -41.81
CA GLN A 1052 36.10 -2.38 -41.17
C GLN A 1052 36.12 -0.84 -41.13
N ASN A 1053 36.65 -0.24 -40.04
CA ASN A 1053 37.88 0.56 -40.14
C ASN A 1053 38.49 0.95 -38.78
N PRO A 1054 39.83 1.11 -38.71
CA PRO A 1054 40.60 1.42 -37.49
C PRO A 1054 40.98 2.91 -37.38
N CYS A 1055 41.24 3.41 -36.16
CA CYS A 1055 42.43 4.22 -35.79
C CYS A 1055 42.26 5.05 -34.50
N CYS A 1056 43.38 5.06 -33.75
CA CYS A 1056 43.87 6.06 -32.78
C CYS A 1056 43.11 6.22 -31.45
N LYS A 1057 43.66 5.74 -30.32
CA LYS A 1057 44.85 6.20 -29.56
C LYS A 1057 44.54 7.36 -28.59
N ASP A 1058 44.94 7.09 -27.35
CA ASP A 1058 45.29 8.01 -26.26
C ASP A 1058 44.15 8.75 -25.55
N ASN A 1059 43.72 8.19 -24.40
CA ASN A 1059 43.76 8.91 -23.12
C ASN A 1059 43.61 7.93 -21.95
N GLN A 1060 44.73 7.65 -21.29
CA GLN A 1060 44.76 7.09 -19.94
C GLN A 1060 44.16 8.12 -18.98
N VAL A 1061 43.00 7.83 -18.39
CA VAL A 1061 42.59 8.47 -17.13
C VAL A 1061 42.94 7.49 -16.02
N VAL A 1062 43.97 7.86 -15.27
CA VAL A 1062 44.41 7.24 -14.03
C VAL A 1062 43.28 7.39 -13.01
N VAL A 1063 42.63 6.27 -12.67
CA VAL A 1063 41.78 6.19 -11.48
C VAL A 1063 42.71 6.07 -10.27
N SER A 1064 43.06 7.20 -9.66
CA SER A 1064 43.69 7.21 -8.35
C SER A 1064 42.63 6.90 -7.30
N SER A 1065 42.72 5.70 -6.75
CA SER A 1065 42.15 5.34 -5.47
C SER A 1065 42.65 6.31 -4.38
N CYS A 1066 41.76 7.15 -3.87
CA CYS A 1066 41.89 7.68 -2.52
C CYS A 1066 40.72 7.14 -1.71
N ALA A 1067 41.07 6.39 -0.67
CA ALA A 1067 40.16 5.97 0.38
C ALA A 1067 39.47 7.19 0.97
N TYR A 1068 38.13 7.19 1.01
CA TYR A 1068 37.31 7.32 2.21
C TYR A 1068 35.88 6.89 1.91
#